data_AF-A0A2W4SN65-F1
#
_entry.id   AF-A0A2W4SN65-F1
#
_cell.length_a   1.000
_cell.length_b   1.000
_cell.length_c   1.000
_cell.angle_alpha   90.00
_cell.angle_beta   90.00
_cell.angle_gamma   90.00
#
_symmetry.space_group_name_H-M   'P 1'
#
loop_
_entity.id
_entity.type
_entity.pdbx_description
1 polymer ?
#
loop_
_entity_poly.entity_id
_entity_poly.type
_entity_poly.pdbx_seq_one_letter_code
_entity_poly.pdbx_strand_id
1 'polypeptide(L)'
;MALSRSRTTYVATERRLPALPLPGLSPDSLGNYLASLGLLRVLARKWPSTRIAWRDDVLQVVGGPRNLDELLDELVRVGNTQADPDVSKREWTQYDNAWSAEQKQGKKVKAGAQLALWQGTASESQLQLVAAHAVPHAAITVNPILKNYGGKRNFSKGWNEAANELATRESRADEKYETEIEDAKKDFQKALKAADAKKTEPARQKALAAANERYEAAISKAQEARRAVVSPRDDLYGLLLGRSTKRELTGFNGGSWFSEAAKVYNSGQSPARNGQISPWAMVLACEGLAFLAGGASRRLGARSERTVGAFPFITEPIAASAEKEADRLRGEIWTPLWSRPMSLAEVSTLFARGRAELRGRGAIKPAEFAVAIRRRGVDAGVSEFRRFVLGHWTSRKTVEPEMKARFPLETGEDACPAVSSTLEQVTDLIEHRGFPRDGERFVGLRGPIESALLDVAAQPNSPEAGIALLDAVVSALDRIDRNRSFREGKVRWEPLPLEWLPSLFADEPPGVEARLALSLVSAFPETLPFASFRFGVEWTREQDGRYEYDWTTEPRWFEHSEAPPARWVWRPGELARVLDAVLSRRLLEEARLDKTNTERPRGRAPFPATTLDIRHWLAGDLDESLLWSWLSRLALFDWRSVPQAVRALAPRQDSSPRADGELALLGLLQPLIDRRPLVIRELSSNDLLSEETGARTTEAARALVTLIRAGSLDVAYRLASSRYAMAGARLATLNAPFATHDPDRLAAALLFPI
;
A
#
# COMPACT_ATOMS: atom_id res chain seq x y z
N MET A 1 -31.27 22.58 54.94
CA MET A 1 -29.80 22.70 55.09
C MET A 1 -29.17 22.42 53.74
N ALA A 2 -29.04 23.44 52.89
CA ALA A 2 -28.47 23.34 51.55
C ALA A 2 -27.05 23.91 51.58
N LEU A 3 -26.04 23.04 51.38
CA LEU A 3 -24.65 23.45 51.25
C LEU A 3 -24.39 23.93 49.81
N SER A 4 -24.36 25.25 49.65
CA SER A 4 -23.82 25.93 48.47
C SER A 4 -22.33 25.58 48.30
N ARG A 5 -22.00 24.81 47.26
CA ARG A 5 -20.63 24.72 46.75
C ARG A 5 -20.46 25.75 45.66
N SER A 6 -19.86 26.88 46.02
CA SER A 6 -19.31 27.85 45.07
C SER A 6 -18.32 27.15 44.14
N ARG A 7 -18.68 27.01 42.85
CA ARG A 7 -17.74 26.66 41.78
C ARG A 7 -16.91 27.91 41.48
N THR A 8 -15.75 28.01 42.10
CA THR A 8 -14.71 28.94 41.65
C THR A 8 -14.24 28.47 40.27
N THR A 9 -14.68 29.15 39.22
CA THR A 9 -14.16 29.01 37.86
C THR A 9 -12.71 29.50 37.84
N TYR A 10 -11.75 28.57 37.99
CA TYR A 10 -10.38 28.80 37.57
C TYR A 10 -10.37 28.94 36.04
N VAL A 11 -10.38 30.18 35.57
CA VAL A 11 -10.01 30.48 34.18
C VAL A 11 -8.50 30.26 34.10
N ALA A 12 -8.08 29.04 33.76
CA ALA A 12 -6.70 28.78 33.40
C ALA A 12 -6.37 29.69 32.22
N THR A 13 -5.50 30.67 32.42
CA THR A 13 -4.94 31.50 31.34
C THR A 13 -4.41 30.56 30.26
N GLU A 14 -5.04 30.61 29.09
CA GLU A 14 -4.72 29.78 27.94
C GLU A 14 -3.26 30.02 27.54
N ARG A 15 -2.39 29.05 27.81
CA ARG A 15 -0.95 29.17 27.58
C ARG A 15 -0.70 28.96 26.08
N ARG A 16 -0.66 30.04 25.31
CA ARG A 16 -0.31 30.01 23.88
C ARG A 16 1.18 29.72 23.72
N LEU A 17 1.52 28.55 23.18
CA LEU A 17 2.89 28.20 22.83
C LEU A 17 3.22 28.77 21.43
N PRO A 18 4.43 29.30 21.21
CA PRO A 18 4.86 29.69 19.87
C PRO A 18 4.88 28.46 18.96
N ALA A 19 4.43 28.63 17.72
CA ALA A 19 4.47 27.63 16.67
C ALA A 19 5.22 28.21 15.47
N LEU A 20 6.28 27.55 15.04
CA LEU A 20 7.09 27.94 13.89
C LEU A 20 6.88 26.96 12.73
N PRO A 21 6.33 27.43 11.60
CA PRO A 21 6.18 26.62 10.40
C PRO A 21 7.52 26.53 9.63
N LEU A 22 7.94 25.32 9.29
CA LEU A 22 9.19 25.03 8.58
C LEU A 22 8.88 24.23 7.29
N PRO A 23 8.43 24.89 6.21
CA PRO A 23 7.96 24.22 5.00
C PRO A 23 9.05 23.48 4.24
N GLY A 24 10.32 23.81 4.44
CA GLY A 24 11.43 23.12 3.78
C GLY A 24 11.71 21.71 4.31
N LEU A 25 11.14 21.35 5.46
CA LEU A 25 11.22 20.01 6.05
C LEU A 25 9.93 19.21 5.80
N SER A 26 9.47 19.17 4.55
CA SER A 26 8.29 18.39 4.14
C SER A 26 8.49 16.88 4.37
N PRO A 27 7.46 16.14 4.85
CA PRO A 27 7.52 14.70 5.01
C PRO A 27 7.41 13.90 3.70
N ASP A 28 7.37 14.53 2.52
CA ASP A 28 7.37 13.82 1.22
C ASP A 28 8.73 13.28 0.79
N SER A 29 9.80 13.72 1.47
CA SER A 29 11.16 13.20 1.31
C SER A 29 11.57 12.48 2.59
N LEU A 30 12.05 11.24 2.46
CA LEU A 30 12.53 10.46 3.62
C LEU A 30 13.64 11.21 4.37
N GLY A 31 14.54 11.88 3.65
CA GLY A 31 15.61 12.69 4.24
C GLY A 31 15.09 13.88 5.03
N ASN A 32 14.08 14.59 4.53
CA ASN A 32 13.46 15.73 5.23
C ASN A 32 12.65 15.27 6.45
N TYR A 33 11.97 14.13 6.36
CA TYR A 33 11.32 13.50 7.51
C TYR A 33 12.35 13.17 8.60
N LEU A 34 13.46 12.51 8.25
CA LEU A 34 14.54 12.24 9.19
C LEU A 34 15.15 13.53 9.76
N ALA A 35 15.33 14.57 8.94
CA ALA A 35 15.83 15.87 9.39
C ALA A 35 14.87 16.56 10.38
N SER A 36 13.55 16.40 10.20
CA SER A 36 12.54 16.88 11.14
C SER A 36 12.65 16.21 12.51
N LEU A 37 12.86 14.88 12.52
CA LEU A 37 13.09 14.12 13.75
C LEU A 37 14.40 14.54 14.42
N GLY A 38 15.47 14.70 13.64
CA GLY A 38 16.76 15.20 14.15
C GLY A 38 16.65 16.59 14.74
N LEU A 39 15.90 17.48 14.10
CA LEU A 39 15.62 18.82 14.60
C LEU A 39 14.97 18.78 15.99
N LEU A 40 13.94 17.94 16.18
CA LEU A 40 13.33 17.74 17.50
C LEU A 40 14.36 17.31 18.55
N ARG A 41 15.26 16.37 18.22
CA ARG A 41 16.31 15.91 19.16
C ARG A 41 17.27 17.04 19.55
N VAL A 42 17.73 17.83 18.58
CA VAL A 42 18.67 18.93 18.86
C VAL A 42 17.99 20.01 19.72
N LEU A 43 16.79 20.45 19.32
CA LEU A 43 16.08 21.53 20.01
C LEU A 43 15.66 21.14 21.42
N ALA A 44 15.29 19.88 21.65
CA ALA A 44 14.89 19.39 22.97
C ALA A 44 16.00 19.50 24.03
N ARG A 45 17.27 19.63 23.64
CA ARG A 45 18.40 19.79 24.56
C ARG A 45 18.41 21.16 25.23
N LYS A 46 18.05 22.22 24.49
CA LYS A 46 17.93 23.59 25.02
C LYS A 46 16.50 23.90 25.49
N TRP A 47 15.51 23.44 24.74
CA TRP A 47 14.10 23.64 25.01
C TRP A 47 13.39 22.29 25.19
N PRO A 48 13.37 21.70 26.40
CA PRO A 48 12.75 20.40 26.66
C PRO A 48 11.25 20.34 26.35
N SER A 49 10.58 21.49 26.30
CA SER A 49 9.17 21.63 25.91
C SER A 49 8.94 21.61 24.40
N THR A 50 10.00 21.50 23.58
CA THR A 50 9.87 21.43 22.12
C THR A 50 9.06 20.21 21.72
N ARG A 51 8.08 20.47 20.86
CA ARG A 51 7.24 19.46 20.22
C ARG A 51 7.26 19.71 18.72
N ILE A 52 7.01 18.65 17.95
CA ILE A 52 6.74 18.79 16.52
C ILE A 52 5.41 18.16 16.15
N ALA A 53 4.79 18.64 15.09
CA ALA A 53 3.66 18.02 14.38
C ALA A 53 3.74 18.37 12.90
N TRP A 54 3.03 17.62 12.06
CA TRP A 54 2.81 18.01 10.67
C TRP A 54 1.38 18.48 10.48
N ARG A 55 1.22 19.61 9.77
CA ARG A 55 -0.06 20.16 9.34
C ARG A 55 0.10 20.65 7.92
N ASP A 56 -0.79 20.22 7.03
CA ASP A 56 -0.76 20.58 5.60
C ASP A 56 0.62 20.38 4.97
N ASP A 57 1.25 19.23 5.26
CA ASP A 57 2.59 18.86 4.81
C ASP A 57 3.74 19.76 5.31
N VAL A 58 3.45 20.68 6.24
CA VAL A 58 4.44 21.57 6.87
C VAL A 58 4.76 21.13 8.29
N LEU A 59 6.06 21.03 8.61
CA LEU A 59 6.54 20.79 9.97
C LEU A 59 6.25 22.01 10.85
N GLN A 60 5.59 21.78 11.97
CA GLN A 60 5.29 22.77 13.00
C GLN A 60 6.14 22.49 14.24
N VAL A 61 7.03 23.43 14.60
CA VAL A 61 7.79 23.37 15.86
C VAL A 61 7.06 24.17 16.93
N VAL A 62 6.62 23.51 18.01
CA VAL A 62 5.74 24.09 19.04
C VAL A 62 6.42 24.09 20.40
N GLY A 63 6.40 25.22 21.10
CA GLY A 63 6.92 25.32 22.47
C GLY A 63 8.43 25.22 22.59
N GLY A 64 9.15 25.48 21.49
CA GLY A 64 10.61 25.62 21.42
C GLY A 64 11.02 27.09 21.23
N PRO A 65 11.87 27.42 20.23
CA PRO A 65 12.31 28.79 19.98
C PRO A 65 11.13 29.72 19.68
N ARG A 66 11.27 31.00 20.05
CA ARG A 66 10.20 32.01 19.93
C ARG A 66 10.00 32.47 18.49
N ASN A 67 11.08 32.50 17.71
CA ASN A 67 11.10 32.94 16.32
C ASN A 67 12.17 32.16 15.54
N LEU A 68 12.19 32.38 14.22
CA LEU A 68 13.13 31.71 13.33
C LEU A 68 14.60 32.11 13.61
N ASP A 69 14.88 33.36 13.98
CA ASP A 69 16.26 33.79 14.26
C ASP A 69 16.87 33.05 15.45
N GLU A 70 16.11 32.89 16.55
CA GLU A 70 16.54 32.13 17.73
C GLU A 70 16.81 30.65 17.38
N LEU A 71 16.02 30.08 16.47
CA LEU A 71 16.24 28.74 15.95
C LEU A 71 17.54 28.64 15.14
N LEU A 72 17.76 29.58 14.21
CA LEU A 72 18.95 29.61 13.36
C LEU A 72 20.22 29.77 14.20
N ASP A 73 20.23 30.72 15.13
CA ASP A 73 21.38 31.05 15.96
C ASP A 73 21.76 29.86 16.85
N GLU A 74 20.76 29.15 17.39
CA GLU A 74 21.00 27.95 18.19
C GLU A 74 21.60 26.81 17.36
N LEU A 75 21.07 26.54 16.17
CA LEU A 75 21.60 25.47 15.32
C LEU A 75 23.01 25.80 14.85
N VAL A 76 23.30 27.05 14.48
CA VAL A 76 24.66 27.50 14.14
C VAL A 76 25.61 27.35 15.32
N ARG A 77 25.17 27.69 16.55
CA ARG A 77 25.95 27.46 17.77
C ARG A 77 26.29 25.98 17.94
N VAL A 78 25.31 25.08 17.79
CA VAL A 78 25.52 23.62 17.81
C VAL A 78 26.51 23.18 16.74
N GLY A 79 26.36 23.68 15.50
CA GLY A 79 27.30 23.47 14.39
C GLY A 79 28.73 23.82 14.75
N ASN A 80 28.94 24.98 15.36
CA ASN A 80 30.25 25.47 15.77
C ASN A 80 30.93 24.61 16.86
N THR A 81 30.18 23.85 17.66
CA THR A 81 30.77 22.93 18.66
C THR A 81 31.61 21.83 18.02
N GLN A 82 31.36 21.48 16.75
CA GLN A 82 32.11 20.46 16.04
C GLN A 82 33.60 20.84 15.82
N ALA A 83 33.92 22.13 15.86
CA ALA A 83 35.30 22.61 15.79
C ALA A 83 36.09 22.38 17.10
N ASP A 84 35.43 21.98 18.19
CA ASP A 84 36.10 21.72 19.46
C ASP A 84 36.99 20.47 19.35
N PRO A 85 38.28 20.55 19.75
CA PRO A 85 39.17 19.41 19.78
C PRO A 85 38.72 18.33 20.77
N ASP A 86 37.98 18.68 21.82
CA ASP A 86 37.40 17.74 22.77
C ASP A 86 36.06 17.22 22.24
N VAL A 87 36.05 15.95 21.82
CA VAL A 87 34.86 15.28 21.26
C VAL A 87 33.69 15.28 22.24
N SER A 88 33.95 15.29 23.56
CA SER A 88 32.89 15.29 24.58
C SER A 88 32.10 16.61 24.65
N LYS A 89 32.67 17.70 24.13
CA LYS A 89 32.02 19.02 24.03
C LYS A 89 31.25 19.22 22.74
N ARG A 90 31.34 18.27 21.80
CA ARG A 90 30.60 18.32 20.55
C ARG A 90 29.18 17.90 20.80
N GLU A 91 28.24 18.70 20.33
CA GLU A 91 26.83 18.44 20.59
C GLU A 91 26.20 17.52 19.53
N TRP A 92 26.73 17.42 18.32
CA TRP A 92 26.19 16.44 17.36
C TRP A 92 26.38 14.99 17.82
N THR A 93 25.38 14.14 17.61
CA THR A 93 25.56 12.69 17.80
C THR A 93 26.60 12.21 16.79
N GLN A 94 27.72 11.66 17.27
CA GLN A 94 28.86 11.33 16.41
C GLN A 94 28.56 10.08 15.57
N TYR A 95 28.59 10.21 14.23
CA TYR A 95 28.47 9.07 13.31
C TYR A 95 29.86 8.61 12.82
N ASP A 96 30.62 7.97 13.70
CA ASP A 96 32.00 7.51 13.44
C ASP A 96 32.11 6.09 12.84
N ASN A 97 31.02 5.32 12.85
CA ASN A 97 30.98 3.92 12.38
C ASN A 97 31.99 3.00 13.10
N ALA A 98 32.21 3.25 14.40
CA ALA A 98 33.16 2.50 15.23
C ALA A 98 32.91 0.98 15.28
N TRP A 99 31.68 0.52 15.02
CA TRP A 99 31.27 -0.91 15.01
C TRP A 99 31.58 -1.68 13.72
N SER A 100 32.19 -1.02 12.72
CA SER A 100 32.24 -1.57 11.36
C SER A 100 33.09 -2.82 11.20
N ALA A 101 34.13 -3.00 12.04
CA ALA A 101 35.01 -4.17 12.00
C ALA A 101 34.26 -5.42 12.49
N GLU A 102 33.62 -5.30 13.65
CA GLU A 102 32.84 -6.34 14.31
C GLU A 102 31.62 -6.71 13.47
N GLN A 103 30.98 -5.72 12.84
CA GLN A 103 29.87 -5.98 11.92
C GLN A 103 30.31 -6.82 10.71
N LYS A 104 31.47 -6.50 10.10
CA LYS A 104 32.01 -7.25 8.96
C LYS A 104 32.38 -8.67 9.35
N GLN A 105 33.01 -8.84 10.51
CA GLN A 105 33.41 -10.14 11.02
C GLN A 105 32.18 -11.00 11.34
N GLY A 106 31.21 -10.46 12.09
CA GLY A 106 29.96 -11.14 12.43
C GLY A 106 29.14 -11.55 11.20
N LYS A 107 29.09 -10.72 10.15
CA LYS A 107 28.47 -11.09 8.86
C LYS A 107 29.20 -12.26 8.18
N LYS A 108 30.54 -12.29 8.21
CA LYS A 108 31.33 -13.38 7.62
C LYS A 108 31.07 -14.72 8.30
N VAL A 109 30.96 -14.72 9.63
CA VAL A 109 30.67 -15.93 10.42
C VAL A 109 29.17 -16.18 10.63
N LYS A 110 28.29 -15.33 10.09
CA LYS A 110 26.83 -15.35 10.27
C LYS A 110 26.41 -15.39 11.75
N ALA A 111 27.10 -14.64 12.61
CA ALA A 111 26.85 -14.57 14.05
C ALA A 111 26.77 -13.11 14.53
N GLY A 112 25.82 -12.80 15.43
CA GLY A 112 25.71 -11.46 16.04
C GLY A 112 26.52 -11.25 17.31
N ALA A 113 27.05 -12.33 17.92
CA ALA A 113 27.67 -12.28 19.25
C ALA A 113 28.81 -11.25 19.38
N GLN A 114 29.67 -11.13 18.36
CA GLN A 114 30.80 -10.18 18.38
C GLN A 114 30.33 -8.72 18.43
N LEU A 115 29.30 -8.38 17.65
CA LEU A 115 28.72 -7.05 17.65
C LEU A 115 28.01 -6.76 18.99
N ALA A 116 27.35 -7.76 19.59
CA ALA A 116 26.75 -7.63 20.91
C ALA A 116 27.80 -7.40 22.02
N LEU A 117 28.95 -8.10 21.96
CA LEU A 117 30.05 -7.89 22.90
C LEU A 117 30.62 -6.47 22.80
N TRP A 118 30.83 -5.98 21.57
CA TRP A 118 31.27 -4.60 21.35
C TRP A 118 30.26 -3.57 21.88
N GLN A 119 28.96 -3.81 21.71
CA GLN A 119 27.92 -2.95 22.30
C GLN A 119 28.01 -2.89 23.83
N GLY A 120 28.43 -3.97 24.50
CA GLY A 120 28.61 -3.98 25.95
C GLY A 120 29.76 -3.10 26.45
N THR A 121 30.71 -2.73 25.59
CA THR A 121 31.88 -1.92 25.94
C THR A 121 31.93 -0.55 25.26
N ALA A 122 31.00 -0.28 24.34
CA ALA A 122 30.96 0.97 23.59
C ALA A 122 30.46 2.14 24.45
N SER A 123 30.88 3.35 24.10
CA SER A 123 30.38 4.57 24.74
C SER A 123 28.90 4.83 24.41
N GLU A 124 28.18 5.48 25.30
CA GLU A 124 26.74 5.76 25.13
C GLU A 124 26.43 6.55 23.84
N SER A 125 27.33 7.46 23.45
CA SER A 125 27.22 8.24 22.21
C SER A 125 27.27 7.36 20.95
N GLN A 126 28.00 6.25 20.98
CA GLN A 126 28.10 5.30 19.87
C GLN A 126 26.93 4.32 19.83
N LEU A 127 26.32 4.02 20.98
CA LEU A 127 25.20 3.07 21.08
C LEU A 127 23.93 3.54 20.35
N GLN A 128 23.69 4.85 20.30
CA GLN A 128 22.49 5.39 19.68
C GLN A 128 22.42 5.09 18.17
N LEU A 129 23.52 5.32 17.44
CA LEU A 129 23.54 5.12 15.99
C LEU A 129 23.77 3.66 15.57
N VAL A 130 24.55 2.88 16.35
CA VAL A 130 24.69 1.45 16.05
C VAL A 130 23.36 0.72 16.17
N ALA A 131 22.54 1.04 17.19
CA ALA A 131 21.24 0.40 17.38
C ALA A 131 20.29 0.68 16.21
N ALA A 132 20.37 1.88 15.62
CA ALA A 132 19.64 2.21 14.40
C ALA A 132 20.18 1.49 13.16
N HIS A 133 21.47 1.17 13.14
CA HIS A 133 22.16 0.59 11.99
C HIS A 133 22.06 -0.94 11.92
N ALA A 134 22.26 -1.62 13.06
CA ALA A 134 22.36 -3.07 13.11
C ALA A 134 21.89 -3.64 14.45
N VAL A 135 21.15 -4.73 14.37
CA VAL A 135 20.72 -5.51 15.54
C VAL A 135 21.51 -6.82 15.54
N PRO A 136 22.35 -7.07 16.55
CA PRO A 136 22.97 -8.37 16.73
C PRO A 136 21.96 -9.39 17.28
N HIS A 137 21.81 -10.52 16.58
CA HIS A 137 21.11 -11.70 17.10
C HIS A 137 21.83 -12.99 16.66
N ALA A 138 21.09 -13.98 16.15
CA ALA A 138 21.63 -15.24 15.65
C ALA A 138 22.50 -14.92 14.43
N ALA A 139 22.04 -14.00 13.59
CA ALA A 139 22.83 -13.26 12.63
C ALA A 139 22.60 -11.75 12.82
N ILE A 140 23.51 -10.94 12.28
CA ILE A 140 23.36 -9.47 12.28
C ILE A 140 22.28 -9.09 11.26
N THR A 141 21.23 -8.42 11.72
CA THR A 141 20.25 -7.78 10.83
C THR A 141 20.64 -6.31 10.66
N VAL A 142 20.67 -5.82 9.42
CA VAL A 142 21.06 -4.44 9.10
C VAL A 142 19.86 -3.69 8.59
N ASN A 143 19.67 -2.47 9.08
CA ASN A 143 18.59 -1.59 8.66
C ASN A 143 18.69 -1.33 7.14
N PRO A 144 17.68 -1.65 6.33
CA PRO A 144 17.67 -1.39 4.89
C PRO A 144 17.96 0.08 4.51
N ILE A 145 17.56 1.04 5.36
CA ILE A 145 17.81 2.47 5.14
C ILE A 145 19.30 2.82 5.29
N LEU A 146 20.05 2.01 6.02
CA LEU A 146 21.47 2.25 6.33
C LEU A 146 22.41 1.21 5.70
N LYS A 147 21.84 0.16 5.10
CA LYS A 147 22.59 -0.91 4.45
C LYS A 147 23.36 -0.36 3.25
N ASN A 148 24.60 -0.81 3.12
CA ASN A 148 25.41 -0.55 1.94
C ASN A 148 25.03 -1.56 0.83
N TYR A 149 24.48 -1.07 -0.27
CA TYR A 149 24.09 -1.86 -1.46
C TYR A 149 25.12 -1.74 -2.60
N GLY A 150 26.33 -1.27 -2.30
CA GLY A 150 27.35 -0.93 -3.29
C GLY A 150 27.44 0.58 -3.57
N GLY A 151 28.43 0.99 -4.37
CA GLY A 151 28.68 2.40 -4.69
C GLY A 151 29.40 3.19 -3.57
N LYS A 152 29.42 4.53 -3.68
CA LYS A 152 30.05 5.45 -2.71
C LYS A 152 29.18 5.73 -1.47
N ARG A 153 28.33 4.78 -1.05
CA ARG A 153 27.40 4.97 0.08
C ARG A 153 28.13 4.78 1.42
N ASN A 154 28.64 5.89 1.96
CA ASN A 154 29.27 5.94 3.28
C ASN A 154 28.67 7.11 4.08
N PHE A 155 27.64 6.82 4.87
CA PHE A 155 26.89 7.81 5.65
C PHE A 155 27.74 8.48 6.73
N SER A 156 28.59 7.70 7.41
CA SER A 156 29.53 8.24 8.40
C SER A 156 30.49 9.25 7.76
N LYS A 157 31.02 8.96 6.57
CA LYS A 157 31.86 9.92 5.84
C LYS A 157 31.08 11.18 5.45
N GLY A 158 29.88 11.03 4.90
CA GLY A 158 29.04 12.16 4.51
C GLY A 158 28.65 13.04 5.70
N TRP A 159 28.32 12.44 6.84
CA TRP A 159 28.07 13.14 8.10
C TRP A 159 29.31 13.90 8.60
N ASN A 160 30.49 13.27 8.60
CA ASN A 160 31.73 13.92 9.03
C ASN A 160 32.07 15.15 8.17
N GLU A 161 31.95 15.03 6.84
CA GLU A 161 32.19 16.16 5.95
C GLU A 161 31.16 17.28 6.15
N ALA A 162 29.87 16.92 6.32
CA ALA A 162 28.82 17.88 6.62
C ALA A 162 29.06 18.63 7.94
N ALA A 163 29.36 17.90 9.02
CA ALA A 163 29.60 18.48 10.34
C ALA A 163 30.82 19.40 10.34
N ASN A 164 31.91 19.00 9.66
CA ASN A 164 33.12 19.82 9.55
C ASN A 164 32.90 21.08 8.70
N GLU A 165 32.13 20.98 7.61
CA GLU A 165 31.76 22.12 6.78
C GLU A 165 30.99 23.18 7.59
N LEU A 166 30.06 22.74 8.44
CA LEU A 166 29.28 23.60 9.34
C LEU A 166 30.11 24.18 10.50
N ALA A 167 31.19 23.51 10.89
CA ALA A 167 32.12 23.96 11.92
C ALA A 167 33.04 25.11 11.44
N THR A 168 33.08 25.37 10.13
CA THR A 168 33.95 26.38 9.53
C THR A 168 33.49 27.78 9.95
N ARG A 169 34.18 28.36 10.93
CA ARG A 169 33.88 29.71 11.45
C ARG A 169 34.10 30.76 10.35
N GLU A 170 33.18 31.72 10.26
CA GLU A 170 33.38 32.95 9.46
C GLU A 170 34.70 33.64 9.81
N SER A 171 35.16 33.53 11.07
CA SER A 171 36.46 34.05 11.53
C SER A 171 37.66 33.50 10.76
N ARG A 172 37.64 32.25 10.26
CA ARG A 172 38.74 31.71 9.45
C ARG A 172 38.76 32.27 8.03
N ALA A 173 37.59 32.57 7.48
CA ALA A 173 37.48 33.24 6.19
C ALA A 173 37.92 34.71 6.32
N ASP A 174 37.57 35.36 7.43
CA ASP A 174 38.03 36.70 7.76
C ASP A 174 39.55 36.75 8.03
N GLU A 175 40.11 35.80 8.79
CA GLU A 175 41.57 35.66 8.99
C GLU A 175 42.30 35.43 7.66
N LYS A 176 41.76 34.58 6.79
CA LYS A 176 42.31 34.32 5.45
C LYS A 176 42.24 35.58 4.57
N TYR A 177 41.12 36.30 4.59
CA TYR A 177 40.95 37.56 3.89
C TYR A 177 41.94 38.62 4.39
N GLU A 178 42.12 38.76 5.70
CA GLU A 178 43.10 39.67 6.29
C GLU A 178 44.53 39.30 5.88
N THR A 179 44.86 38.00 5.88
CA THR A 179 46.17 37.51 5.44
C THR A 179 46.41 37.81 3.95
N GLU A 180 45.42 37.56 3.08
CA GLU A 180 45.50 37.86 1.65
C GLU A 180 45.65 39.37 1.37
N ILE A 181 45.01 40.22 2.17
CA ILE A 181 45.19 41.68 2.10
C ILE A 181 46.59 42.10 2.55
N GLU A 182 47.10 41.53 3.63
CA GLU A 182 48.46 41.84 4.11
C GLU A 182 49.54 41.40 3.12
N ASP A 183 49.37 40.26 2.47
CA ASP A 183 50.30 39.82 1.43
C ASP A 183 50.20 40.72 0.18
N ALA A 184 48.98 41.11 -0.24
CA ALA A 184 48.79 42.08 -1.31
C ALA A 184 49.44 43.44 -1.01
N LYS A 185 49.39 43.91 0.26
CA LYS A 185 50.08 45.14 0.70
C LYS A 185 51.59 45.00 0.62
N LYS A 186 52.16 43.87 1.06
CA LYS A 186 53.61 43.61 0.97
C LYS A 186 54.09 43.59 -0.48
N ASP A 187 53.35 42.92 -1.36
CA ASP A 187 53.64 42.86 -2.79
C ASP A 187 53.56 44.24 -3.44
N PHE A 188 52.56 45.05 -3.06
CA PHE A 188 52.45 46.44 -3.50
C PHE A 188 53.65 47.28 -3.04
N GLN A 189 54.05 47.21 -1.77
CA GLN A 189 55.23 47.93 -1.27
C GLN A 189 56.53 47.52 -1.98
N LYS A 190 56.69 46.23 -2.30
CA LYS A 190 57.83 45.72 -3.07
C LYS A 190 57.82 46.26 -4.50
N ALA A 191 56.64 46.31 -5.13
CA ALA A 191 56.46 46.88 -6.45
C ALA A 191 56.71 48.40 -6.48
N LEU A 192 56.33 49.12 -5.41
CA LEU A 192 56.58 50.55 -5.24
C LEU A 192 58.10 50.84 -5.23
N LYS A 193 58.86 50.12 -4.40
CA LYS A 193 60.34 50.24 -4.36
C LYS A 193 60.99 49.93 -5.72
N ALA A 194 60.45 48.95 -6.45
CA ALA A 194 60.94 48.59 -7.78
C ALA A 194 60.56 49.63 -8.85
N ALA A 195 59.43 50.31 -8.69
CA ALA A 195 59.02 51.43 -9.54
C ALA A 195 59.93 52.63 -9.31
N ASP A 196 60.21 52.99 -8.05
CA ASP A 196 61.11 54.10 -7.69
C ASP A 196 62.54 53.91 -8.22
N ALA A 197 62.99 52.67 -8.41
CA ALA A 197 64.29 52.36 -9.02
C ALA A 197 64.36 52.59 -10.54
N LYS A 198 63.27 52.98 -11.21
CA LYS A 198 63.27 53.24 -12.66
C LYS A 198 63.91 54.60 -12.97
N LYS A 199 64.74 54.62 -14.03
CA LYS A 199 65.61 55.76 -14.41
C LYS A 199 64.89 56.94 -15.07
N THR A 200 63.67 56.74 -15.58
CA THR A 200 62.92 57.77 -16.30
C THR A 200 61.52 57.93 -15.72
N GLU A 201 61.06 59.18 -15.65
CA GLU A 201 59.75 59.54 -15.07
C GLU A 201 58.56 58.80 -15.74
N PRO A 202 58.49 58.65 -17.08
CA PRO A 202 57.43 57.88 -17.72
C PRO A 202 57.45 56.39 -17.33
N ALA A 203 58.64 55.82 -17.10
CA ALA A 203 58.77 54.42 -16.69
C ALA A 203 58.41 54.21 -15.22
N ARG A 204 58.67 55.21 -14.34
CA ARG A 204 58.18 55.23 -12.95
C ARG A 204 56.66 55.25 -12.91
N GLN A 205 56.03 56.19 -13.62
CA GLN A 205 54.57 56.32 -13.63
C GLN A 205 53.87 55.07 -14.18
N LYS A 206 54.40 54.48 -15.27
CA LYS A 206 53.87 53.23 -15.83
C LYS A 206 54.00 52.05 -14.86
N ALA A 207 55.12 51.94 -14.15
CA ALA A 207 55.33 50.88 -13.16
C ALA A 207 54.44 51.06 -11.92
N LEU A 208 54.19 52.30 -11.49
CA LEU A 208 53.30 52.64 -10.39
C LEU A 208 51.84 52.34 -10.73
N ALA A 209 51.38 52.73 -11.93
CA ALA A 209 50.03 52.42 -12.41
C ALA A 209 49.78 50.90 -12.47
N ALA A 210 50.75 50.13 -13.00
CA ALA A 210 50.66 48.67 -13.03
C ALA A 210 50.69 48.02 -11.64
N ALA A 211 51.36 48.64 -10.65
CA ALA A 211 51.37 48.18 -9.27
C ALA A 211 50.01 48.45 -8.59
N ASN A 212 49.42 49.64 -8.79
CA ASN A 212 48.09 49.99 -8.29
C ASN A 212 47.01 49.07 -8.87
N GLU A 213 47.01 48.86 -10.19
CA GLU A 213 46.04 47.99 -10.87
C GLU A 213 46.09 46.55 -10.32
N ARG A 214 47.29 46.01 -10.08
CA ARG A 214 47.46 44.68 -9.47
C ARG A 214 47.00 44.64 -8.02
N TYR A 215 47.22 45.69 -7.25
CA TYR A 215 46.79 45.79 -5.86
C TYR A 215 45.26 45.88 -5.77
N GLU A 216 44.62 46.71 -6.59
CA GLU A 216 43.16 46.82 -6.67
C GLU A 216 42.52 45.51 -7.15
N ALA A 217 43.10 44.84 -8.15
CA ALA A 217 42.63 43.53 -8.60
C ALA A 217 42.76 42.46 -7.49
N ALA A 218 43.85 42.46 -6.72
CA ALA A 218 44.04 41.53 -5.61
C ALA A 218 43.03 41.78 -4.48
N ILE A 219 42.78 43.05 -4.11
CA ILE A 219 41.75 43.41 -3.12
C ILE A 219 40.36 43.02 -3.61
N SER A 220 40.00 43.35 -4.85
CA SER A 220 38.70 43.01 -5.43
C SER A 220 38.48 41.50 -5.41
N LYS A 221 39.49 40.72 -5.80
CA LYS A 221 39.45 39.26 -5.77
C LYS A 221 39.30 38.70 -4.35
N ALA A 222 40.01 39.25 -3.36
CA ALA A 222 39.88 38.85 -1.96
C ALA A 222 38.49 39.21 -1.40
N GLN A 223 37.94 40.38 -1.76
CA GLN A 223 36.59 40.82 -1.39
C GLN A 223 35.50 39.94 -2.02
N GLU A 224 35.65 39.58 -3.29
CA GLU A 224 34.76 38.62 -3.98
C GLU A 224 34.84 37.24 -3.33
N ALA A 225 36.03 36.75 -3.01
CA ALA A 225 36.23 35.47 -2.32
C ALA A 225 35.57 35.47 -0.93
N ARG A 226 35.68 36.57 -0.17
CA ARG A 226 35.02 36.74 1.13
C ARG A 226 33.50 36.78 0.99
N ARG A 227 32.95 37.55 0.02
CA ARG A 227 31.50 37.62 -0.26
C ARG A 227 30.92 36.30 -0.80
N ALA A 228 31.74 35.48 -1.44
CA ALA A 228 31.36 34.15 -1.91
C ALA A 228 31.27 33.11 -0.79
N VAL A 229 31.78 33.40 0.42
CA VAL A 229 31.58 32.54 1.59
C VAL A 229 30.13 32.70 2.05
N VAL A 230 29.27 31.77 1.65
CA VAL A 230 27.88 31.72 2.07
C VAL A 230 27.85 31.38 3.57
N SER A 231 27.16 32.18 4.39
CA SER A 231 27.07 31.91 5.83
C SER A 231 26.32 30.58 6.08
N PRO A 232 26.79 29.70 7.00
CA PRO A 232 26.03 28.51 7.39
C PRO A 232 24.61 28.85 7.84
N ARG A 233 24.41 30.06 8.40
CA ARG A 233 23.11 30.57 8.84
C ARG A 233 22.15 30.80 7.67
N ASP A 234 22.63 31.40 6.58
CA ASP A 234 21.82 31.68 5.38
C ASP A 234 21.40 30.40 4.66
N ASP A 235 22.30 29.42 4.58
CA ASP A 235 21.97 28.10 4.02
C ASP A 235 20.96 27.35 4.90
N LEU A 236 21.07 27.47 6.23
CA LEU A 236 20.08 26.90 7.14
C LEU A 236 18.71 27.56 6.95
N TYR A 237 18.66 28.89 6.84
CA TYR A 237 17.43 29.63 6.53
C TYR A 237 16.83 29.17 5.21
N GLY A 238 17.67 28.97 4.18
CA GLY A 238 17.26 28.41 2.91
C GLY A 238 16.62 27.03 3.05
N LEU A 239 17.31 26.10 3.73
CA LEU A 239 16.80 24.75 3.97
C LEU A 239 15.46 24.75 4.72
N LEU A 240 15.35 25.50 5.82
CA LEU A 240 14.15 25.49 6.68
C LEU A 240 12.92 26.08 6.00
N LEU A 241 13.11 27.02 5.07
CA LEU A 241 12.02 27.65 4.31
C LEU A 241 11.80 27.04 2.92
N GLY A 242 12.54 25.99 2.55
CA GLY A 242 12.39 25.33 1.24
C GLY A 242 12.92 26.17 0.07
N ARG A 243 13.92 27.02 0.32
CA ARG A 243 14.62 27.81 -0.71
C ARG A 243 15.92 27.10 -1.12
N SER A 244 16.46 27.46 -2.28
CA SER A 244 17.73 26.91 -2.76
C SER A 244 18.87 27.21 -1.78
N THR A 245 19.62 26.17 -1.41
CA THR A 245 20.87 26.24 -0.66
C THR A 245 22.05 26.39 -1.60
N LYS A 246 23.05 27.18 -1.23
CA LYS A 246 24.25 27.42 -2.05
C LYS A 246 25.41 26.50 -1.64
N ARG A 247 25.49 26.09 -0.37
CA ARG A 247 26.43 25.03 0.05
C ARG A 247 25.86 23.67 -0.24
N GLU A 248 26.59 22.91 -1.04
CA GLU A 248 26.17 21.60 -1.50
C GLU A 248 27.33 20.61 -1.38
N LEU A 249 27.14 19.54 -0.61
CA LEU A 249 28.08 18.43 -0.55
C LEU A 249 27.99 17.62 -1.83
N THR A 250 29.13 17.26 -2.41
CA THR A 250 29.21 16.46 -3.65
C THR A 250 29.92 15.14 -3.41
N GLY A 251 29.64 14.13 -4.25
CA GLY A 251 30.36 12.85 -4.21
C GLY A 251 29.84 11.83 -3.19
N PHE A 252 28.75 12.16 -2.49
CA PHE A 252 27.98 11.25 -1.64
C PHE A 252 26.76 10.73 -2.38
N ASN A 253 26.33 9.51 -2.09
CA ASN A 253 25.09 8.98 -2.63
C ASN A 253 23.87 9.56 -1.88
N GLY A 254 23.73 10.90 -1.88
CA GLY A 254 22.68 11.65 -1.18
C GLY A 254 21.26 11.21 -1.56
N GLY A 255 21.10 10.71 -2.79
CA GLY A 255 19.94 9.97 -3.28
C GLY A 255 19.44 8.85 -2.36
N SER A 256 20.27 8.33 -1.45
CA SER A 256 19.88 7.25 -0.53
C SER A 256 18.83 7.65 0.53
N TRP A 257 18.66 8.95 0.82
CA TRP A 257 17.57 9.47 1.67
C TRP A 257 16.84 10.65 1.00
N PHE A 258 17.56 11.44 0.22
CA PHE A 258 17.05 12.62 -0.47
C PHE A 258 17.04 12.34 -1.97
N SER A 259 15.92 11.88 -2.51
CA SER A 259 15.85 11.46 -3.93
C SER A 259 16.18 12.60 -4.89
N GLU A 260 15.92 13.85 -4.50
CA GLU A 260 16.32 15.06 -5.24
C GLU A 260 17.85 15.27 -5.28
N ALA A 261 18.58 14.72 -4.30
CA ALA A 261 20.04 14.72 -4.26
C ALA A 261 20.64 13.54 -5.06
N ALA A 262 19.85 12.86 -5.90
CA ALA A 262 20.38 11.90 -6.86
C ALA A 262 21.07 12.61 -8.03
N LYS A 263 21.91 11.88 -8.77
CA LYS A 263 22.53 12.40 -9.99
C LYS A 263 21.44 12.61 -11.05
N VAL A 264 21.31 13.83 -11.54
CA VAL A 264 20.34 14.18 -12.59
C VAL A 264 21.06 14.21 -13.94
N TYR A 265 20.48 13.55 -14.93
CA TYR A 265 20.95 13.58 -16.32
C TYR A 265 20.19 14.64 -17.11
N ASN A 266 20.81 15.18 -18.16
CA ASN A 266 20.23 16.22 -19.03
C ASN A 266 19.86 17.52 -18.28
N SER A 267 20.69 17.94 -17.32
CA SER A 267 20.46 19.14 -16.51
C SER A 267 20.99 20.40 -17.20
N GLY A 268 20.18 20.98 -18.08
CA GLY A 268 20.46 22.24 -18.77
C GLY A 268 21.63 22.14 -19.75
N GLN A 269 22.64 23.00 -19.59
CA GLN A 269 23.84 23.06 -20.46
C GLN A 269 24.87 21.95 -20.17
N SER A 270 24.61 21.06 -19.22
CA SER A 270 25.52 19.96 -18.86
C SER A 270 24.84 18.59 -19.03
N PRO A 271 25.56 17.56 -19.54
CA PRO A 271 25.01 16.22 -19.72
C PRO A 271 24.51 15.56 -18.42
N ALA A 272 25.08 15.95 -17.28
CA ALA A 272 24.61 15.56 -15.96
C ALA A 272 25.09 16.53 -14.88
N ARG A 273 24.32 16.65 -13.79
CA ARG A 273 24.69 17.32 -12.53
C ARG A 273 24.82 16.25 -11.46
N ASN A 274 25.94 16.26 -10.73
CA ASN A 274 26.11 15.37 -9.59
C ASN A 274 25.09 15.75 -8.50
N GLY A 275 24.56 14.73 -7.83
CA GLY A 275 23.65 14.92 -6.71
C GLY A 275 24.26 15.78 -5.60
N GLN A 276 23.45 16.66 -5.03
CA GLN A 276 23.88 17.69 -4.10
C GLN A 276 22.96 17.71 -2.88
N ILE A 277 23.55 17.86 -1.70
CA ILE A 277 22.83 17.85 -0.43
C ILE A 277 23.36 18.95 0.49
N SER A 278 22.44 19.65 1.14
CA SER A 278 22.79 20.63 2.18
C SER A 278 23.51 19.94 3.35
N PRO A 279 24.64 20.48 3.85
CA PRO A 279 25.28 19.98 5.06
C PRO A 279 24.31 19.90 6.26
N TRP A 280 23.43 20.89 6.41
CA TRP A 280 22.39 20.90 7.45
C TRP A 280 21.42 19.73 7.31
N ALA A 281 20.95 19.46 6.09
CA ALA A 281 20.03 18.35 5.83
C ALA A 281 20.70 17.00 6.17
N MET A 282 21.98 16.84 5.85
CA MET A 282 22.75 15.63 6.18
C MET A 282 22.89 15.44 7.70
N VAL A 283 23.36 16.45 8.45
CA VAL A 283 23.56 16.28 9.91
C VAL A 283 22.24 16.10 10.65
N LEU A 284 21.19 16.84 10.27
CA LEU A 284 19.86 16.69 10.88
C LEU A 284 19.26 15.32 10.57
N ALA A 285 19.35 14.83 9.33
CA ALA A 285 18.84 13.50 9.00
C ALA A 285 19.56 12.40 9.77
N CYS A 286 20.89 12.49 9.89
CA CYS A 286 21.68 11.56 10.70
C CYS A 286 21.30 11.61 12.19
N GLU A 287 21.04 12.79 12.74
CA GLU A 287 20.55 12.94 14.11
C GLU A 287 19.19 12.24 14.29
N GLY A 288 18.30 12.31 13.30
CA GLY A 288 17.00 11.64 13.30
C GLY A 288 17.06 10.10 13.27
N LEU A 289 18.16 9.52 12.76
CA LEU A 289 18.31 8.06 12.66
C LEU A 289 18.25 7.35 14.02
N ALA A 290 18.61 8.04 15.10
CA ALA A 290 18.59 7.45 16.44
C ALA A 290 17.19 6.95 16.87
N PHE A 291 16.11 7.50 16.31
CA PHE A 291 14.76 6.98 16.55
C PHE A 291 14.53 5.60 15.91
N LEU A 292 15.28 5.25 14.86
CA LEU A 292 15.16 3.96 14.18
C LEU A 292 15.93 2.84 14.89
N ALA A 293 16.23 2.98 16.18
CA ALA A 293 16.89 1.96 16.98
C ALA A 293 16.13 0.63 16.90
N GLY A 294 16.79 -0.40 16.39
CA GLY A 294 16.22 -1.74 16.26
C GLY A 294 16.39 -2.58 17.52
N GLY A 295 15.57 -3.61 17.64
CA GLY A 295 15.59 -4.56 18.74
C GLY A 295 15.43 -6.02 18.27
N ALA A 296 15.69 -6.96 19.18
CA ALA A 296 15.42 -8.37 18.94
C ALA A 296 13.89 -8.64 18.99
N SER A 297 13.28 -9.03 17.87
CA SER A 297 11.84 -9.35 17.83
C SER A 297 11.59 -10.84 18.10
N ARG A 298 10.90 -11.15 19.21
CA ARG A 298 10.47 -12.51 19.54
C ARG A 298 9.22 -12.86 18.73
N ARG A 299 9.37 -13.70 17.70
CA ARG A 299 8.24 -14.41 17.07
C ARG A 299 7.61 -15.34 18.13
N LEU A 300 6.66 -14.87 18.94
CA LEU A 300 5.86 -15.71 19.82
C LEU A 300 4.83 -16.49 18.97
N GLY A 301 5.30 -17.54 18.32
CA GLY A 301 4.51 -18.50 17.58
C GLY A 301 5.38 -19.71 17.24
N ALA A 302 4.92 -20.92 17.56
CA ALA A 302 5.67 -22.18 17.61
C ALA A 302 6.29 -22.69 16.29
N ARG A 303 6.49 -21.86 15.26
CA ARG A 303 6.94 -22.29 13.91
C ARG A 303 8.05 -21.45 13.28
N SER A 304 8.73 -20.58 14.03
CA SER A 304 9.92 -19.89 13.52
C SER A 304 11.14 -20.16 14.38
N GLU A 305 12.05 -20.98 13.86
CA GLU A 305 13.32 -21.33 14.50
C GLU A 305 14.33 -20.18 14.58
N ARG A 306 14.03 -19.00 14.00
CA ARG A 306 14.95 -17.84 13.99
C ARG A 306 14.26 -16.56 14.45
N THR A 307 14.74 -16.02 15.55
CA THR A 307 14.52 -14.62 15.98
C THR A 307 15.33 -13.71 15.05
N VAL A 308 14.71 -12.64 14.55
CA VAL A 308 15.33 -11.68 13.62
C VAL A 308 15.34 -10.29 14.27
N GLY A 309 16.33 -9.46 13.91
CA GLY A 309 16.31 -8.06 14.32
C GLY A 309 15.20 -7.31 13.59
N ALA A 310 14.44 -6.49 14.31
CA ALA A 310 13.40 -5.65 13.74
C ALA A 310 13.73 -4.18 13.98
N PHE A 311 13.35 -3.34 13.02
CA PHE A 311 13.48 -1.88 13.10
C PHE A 311 12.07 -1.27 13.03
N PRO A 312 11.81 -0.16 13.73
CA PRO A 312 10.48 0.40 13.80
C PRO A 312 9.99 0.83 12.41
N PHE A 313 8.78 0.37 12.08
CA PHE A 313 8.06 0.70 10.85
C PHE A 313 8.80 0.35 9.54
N ILE A 314 9.67 -0.67 9.58
CA ILE A 314 10.33 -1.20 8.38
C ILE A 314 9.73 -2.57 8.03
N THR A 315 9.35 -2.74 6.77
CA THR A 315 8.84 -4.02 6.24
C THR A 315 9.76 -4.55 5.15
N GLU A 316 9.59 -5.85 4.86
CA GLU A 316 10.03 -6.44 3.60
C GLU A 316 9.40 -5.68 2.41
N PRO A 317 10.03 -5.69 1.22
CA PRO A 317 9.40 -5.12 0.03
C PRO A 317 8.21 -5.97 -0.42
N ILE A 318 7.31 -5.34 -1.17
CA ILE A 318 6.28 -6.05 -1.93
C ILE A 318 6.89 -7.16 -2.79
N ALA A 319 6.14 -8.25 -2.92
CA ALA A 319 6.39 -9.34 -3.86
C ALA A 319 6.59 -8.82 -5.29
N ALA A 320 7.46 -9.49 -6.04
CA ALA A 320 7.78 -9.06 -7.41
C ALA A 320 6.60 -9.33 -8.35
N SER A 321 6.24 -8.33 -9.17
CA SER A 321 5.17 -8.47 -10.15
C SER A 321 5.63 -9.14 -11.45
N ALA A 322 6.93 -9.08 -11.73
CA ALA A 322 7.56 -9.78 -12.85
C ALA A 322 8.97 -10.27 -12.50
N GLU A 323 9.44 -11.31 -13.21
CA GLU A 323 10.75 -11.96 -12.96
C GLU A 323 11.93 -10.96 -12.96
N LYS A 324 11.91 -10.00 -13.90
CA LYS A 324 12.94 -8.96 -14.04
C LYS A 324 12.90 -7.89 -12.94
N GLU A 325 11.90 -7.92 -12.06
CA GLU A 325 11.77 -7.03 -10.91
C GLU A 325 12.23 -7.68 -9.60
N ALA A 326 12.52 -8.99 -9.61
CA ALA A 326 13.19 -9.64 -8.50
C ALA A 326 14.51 -8.90 -8.21
N ASP A 327 14.80 -8.67 -6.92
CA ASP A 327 15.92 -7.85 -6.43
C ASP A 327 15.91 -6.35 -6.73
N ARG A 328 14.90 -5.81 -7.42
CA ARG A 328 14.77 -4.35 -7.63
C ARG A 328 14.48 -3.63 -6.32
N LEU A 329 13.60 -4.18 -5.51
CA LEU A 329 13.15 -3.61 -4.25
C LEU A 329 13.92 -4.23 -3.07
N ARG A 330 14.24 -3.43 -2.06
CA ARG A 330 15.15 -3.79 -0.96
C ARG A 330 14.56 -3.69 0.43
N GLY A 331 13.39 -3.07 0.57
CA GLY A 331 12.68 -2.85 1.81
C GLY A 331 11.78 -1.63 1.73
N GLU A 332 10.97 -1.41 2.75
CA GLU A 332 10.07 -0.26 2.82
C GLU A 332 10.12 0.35 4.21
N ILE A 333 9.94 1.67 4.28
CA ILE A 333 9.74 2.38 5.54
C ILE A 333 8.39 3.08 5.51
N TRP A 334 7.65 2.94 6.61
CA TRP A 334 6.37 3.56 6.85
C TRP A 334 6.55 4.68 7.87
N THR A 335 6.67 5.92 7.42
CA THR A 335 6.96 7.05 8.31
C THR A 335 5.67 7.53 8.98
N PRO A 336 5.52 7.40 10.32
CA PRO A 336 4.35 7.92 11.02
C PRO A 336 4.35 9.46 11.00
N LEU A 337 3.19 10.04 10.75
CA LEU A 337 2.92 11.46 10.89
C LEU A 337 1.83 11.69 11.93
N TRP A 338 1.90 12.81 12.63
CA TRP A 338 0.95 13.18 13.67
C TRP A 338 0.59 14.66 13.59
N SER A 339 -0.70 14.95 13.73
CA SER A 339 -1.24 16.30 13.75
C SER A 339 -1.21 16.96 15.14
N ARG A 340 -1.19 16.14 16.20
CA ARG A 340 -1.05 16.58 17.59
C ARG A 340 0.45 16.72 17.93
N PRO A 341 0.94 17.90 18.36
CA PRO A 341 2.35 18.08 18.72
C PRO A 341 2.84 17.07 19.74
N MET A 342 3.90 16.34 19.39
CA MET A 342 4.58 15.36 20.24
C MET A 342 5.97 15.84 20.63
N SER A 343 6.32 15.65 21.90
CA SER A 343 7.63 15.94 22.49
C SER A 343 8.64 14.83 22.17
N LEU A 344 9.92 15.09 22.45
CA LEU A 344 10.98 14.08 22.30
C LEU A 344 10.65 12.76 23.02
N ALA A 345 10.12 12.81 24.25
CA ALA A 345 9.77 11.61 25.01
C ALA A 345 8.62 10.81 24.36
N GLU A 346 7.61 11.50 23.83
CA GLU A 346 6.49 10.87 23.13
C GLU A 346 6.94 10.22 21.82
N VAL A 347 7.75 10.92 21.02
CA VAL A 347 8.29 10.40 19.75
C VAL A 347 9.25 9.23 20.02
N SER A 348 10.12 9.32 21.03
CA SER A 348 10.97 8.19 21.42
C SER A 348 10.16 6.97 21.82
N THR A 349 9.04 7.16 22.54
CA THR A 349 8.14 6.06 22.93
C THR A 349 7.45 5.44 21.72
N LEU A 350 6.95 6.26 20.79
CA LEU A 350 6.32 5.82 19.55
C LEU A 350 7.26 4.91 18.74
N PHE A 351 8.50 5.36 18.53
CA PHE A 351 9.47 4.57 17.77
C PHE A 351 10.02 3.37 18.53
N ALA A 352 10.21 3.47 19.84
CA ALA A 352 10.67 2.32 20.65
C ALA A 352 9.64 1.18 20.69
N ARG A 353 8.34 1.52 20.66
CA ARG A 353 7.26 0.53 20.51
C ARG A 353 7.18 0.03 19.08
N GLY A 354 7.23 0.96 18.11
CA GLY A 354 7.15 0.65 16.68
C GLY A 354 5.93 -0.20 16.34
N ARG A 355 4.79 0.03 17.01
CA ARG A 355 3.68 -0.92 16.99
C ARG A 355 2.99 -0.87 15.63
N ALA A 356 2.98 -2.01 14.97
CA ALA A 356 2.12 -2.32 13.84
C ALA A 356 1.83 -3.82 13.93
N GLU A 357 0.63 -4.19 14.38
CA GLU A 357 0.28 -5.57 14.69
C GLU A 357 -1.01 -5.99 14.00
N LEU A 358 -0.99 -7.18 13.42
CA LEU A 358 -2.16 -7.89 12.93
C LEU A 358 -2.35 -9.15 13.77
N ARG A 359 -3.50 -9.29 14.46
CA ARG A 359 -3.81 -10.44 15.33
C ARG A 359 -2.72 -10.72 16.39
N GLY A 360 -2.15 -9.66 16.96
CA GLY A 360 -1.09 -9.74 17.97
C GLY A 360 0.29 -10.15 17.44
N ARG A 361 0.49 -10.15 16.11
CA ARG A 361 1.78 -10.40 15.46
C ARG A 361 2.26 -9.13 14.77
N GLY A 362 3.54 -8.81 14.93
CA GLY A 362 4.15 -7.68 14.25
C GLY A 362 4.06 -7.82 12.72
N ALA A 363 3.55 -6.79 12.06
CA ALA A 363 3.45 -6.71 10.61
C ALA A 363 4.84 -6.51 10.00
N ILE A 364 5.31 -7.52 9.27
CA ILE A 364 6.65 -7.51 8.64
C ILE A 364 6.56 -7.34 7.12
N LYS A 365 5.36 -7.52 6.55
CA LYS A 365 5.09 -7.35 5.12
C LYS A 365 4.20 -6.13 4.88
N PRO A 366 4.26 -5.53 3.68
CA PRO A 366 3.48 -4.34 3.35
C PRO A 366 1.96 -4.55 3.50
N ALA A 367 1.44 -5.69 3.04
CA ALA A 367 0.01 -6.01 3.14
C ALA A 367 -0.45 -6.11 4.60
N GLU A 368 0.30 -6.82 5.45
CA GLU A 368 0.02 -6.90 6.89
C GLU A 368 0.05 -5.52 7.56
N PHE A 369 1.00 -4.67 7.16
CA PHE A 369 1.15 -3.32 7.73
C PHE A 369 -0.04 -2.44 7.34
N ALA A 370 -0.47 -2.48 6.08
CA ALA A 370 -1.63 -1.76 5.61
C ALA A 370 -2.92 -2.20 6.31
N VAL A 371 -3.12 -3.51 6.52
CA VAL A 371 -4.24 -4.03 7.32
C VAL A 371 -4.14 -3.57 8.78
N ALA A 372 -2.93 -3.58 9.37
CA ALA A 372 -2.72 -3.10 10.74
C ALA A 372 -3.09 -1.62 10.89
N ILE A 373 -2.78 -0.76 9.91
CA ILE A 373 -3.23 0.64 9.91
C ILE A 373 -4.76 0.70 9.93
N ARG A 374 -5.42 -0.01 9.00
CA ARG A 374 -6.89 0.02 8.83
C ARG A 374 -7.65 -0.57 10.02
N ARG A 375 -7.07 -1.57 10.70
CA ARG A 375 -7.60 -2.16 11.94
C ARG A 375 -7.21 -1.42 13.21
N ARG A 376 -6.55 -0.26 13.12
CA ARG A 376 -6.00 0.49 14.27
C ARG A 376 -5.07 -0.36 15.15
N GLY A 377 -4.36 -1.32 14.55
CA GLY A 377 -3.30 -2.13 15.15
C GLY A 377 -1.96 -1.39 15.29
N VAL A 378 -1.96 -0.07 15.17
CA VAL A 378 -0.79 0.82 15.25
C VAL A 378 -0.86 1.71 16.49
N ASP A 379 0.23 2.39 16.85
CA ASP A 379 0.26 3.30 17.99
C ASP A 379 -0.77 4.44 17.88
N ALA A 380 -1.42 4.74 19.00
CA ALA A 380 -2.37 5.85 19.09
C ALA A 380 -1.66 7.21 18.96
N GLY A 381 -2.34 8.18 18.34
CA GLY A 381 -1.82 9.53 18.13
C GLY A 381 -1.09 9.74 16.80
N VAL A 382 -0.82 8.67 16.04
CA VAL A 382 -0.46 8.76 14.63
C VAL A 382 -1.72 9.08 13.82
N SER A 383 -1.63 10.04 12.89
CA SER A 383 -2.72 10.44 12.00
C SER A 383 -2.56 9.92 10.58
N GLU A 384 -1.34 9.61 10.14
CA GLU A 384 -1.05 9.11 8.80
C GLU A 384 0.25 8.29 8.81
N PHE A 385 0.39 7.33 7.91
CA PHE A 385 1.69 6.78 7.52
C PHE A 385 2.00 7.13 6.06
N ARG A 386 3.25 7.51 5.77
CA ARG A 386 3.74 7.58 4.38
C ARG A 386 4.63 6.40 4.08
N ARG A 387 4.33 5.73 2.97
CA ARG A 387 5.07 4.56 2.52
C ARG A 387 6.16 4.99 1.55
N PHE A 388 7.40 4.74 1.93
CA PHE A 388 8.57 4.88 1.07
C PHE A 388 9.13 3.50 0.71
N VAL A 389 9.25 3.25 -0.59
CA VAL A 389 9.83 2.01 -1.11
C VAL A 389 11.30 2.24 -1.43
N LEU A 390 12.18 1.40 -0.89
CA LEU A 390 13.60 1.42 -1.17
C LEU A 390 13.89 0.54 -2.39
N GLY A 391 14.30 1.16 -3.50
CA GLY A 391 14.49 0.45 -4.76
C GLY A 391 15.68 0.94 -5.57
N HIS A 392 16.13 0.09 -6.49
CA HIS A 392 17.06 0.46 -7.55
C HIS A 392 16.29 1.12 -8.70
N TRP A 393 16.16 2.45 -8.68
CA TRP A 393 15.42 3.21 -9.70
C TRP A 393 16.36 3.75 -10.78
N THR A 394 17.35 4.53 -10.38
CA THR A 394 18.29 5.17 -11.32
C THR A 394 19.43 4.25 -11.74
N SER A 395 19.87 3.35 -10.84
CA SER A 395 20.94 2.40 -11.14
C SER A 395 20.96 1.19 -10.21
N ARG A 396 21.55 0.07 -10.67
CA ARG A 396 21.72 -1.16 -9.86
C ARG A 396 22.64 -1.01 -8.65
N LYS A 397 23.41 0.08 -8.55
CA LYS A 397 24.38 0.33 -7.46
C LYS A 397 23.85 1.28 -6.39
N THR A 398 22.71 1.91 -6.65
CA THR A 398 22.13 2.95 -5.81
C THR A 398 20.72 2.51 -5.42
N VAL A 399 20.39 2.60 -4.15
CA VAL A 399 19.05 2.37 -3.63
C VAL A 399 18.54 3.70 -3.14
N GLU A 400 17.42 4.15 -3.68
CA GLU A 400 16.80 5.44 -3.32
C GLU A 400 15.39 5.15 -2.79
N PRO A 401 14.90 5.98 -1.86
CA PRO A 401 13.52 5.93 -1.42
C PRO A 401 12.62 6.58 -2.48
N GLU A 402 11.47 5.99 -2.74
CA GLU A 402 10.41 6.60 -3.53
C GLU A 402 9.13 6.60 -2.69
N MET A 403 8.54 7.78 -2.47
CA MET A 403 7.24 7.89 -1.80
C MET A 403 6.17 7.33 -2.74
N LYS A 404 5.46 6.28 -2.31
CA LYS A 404 4.47 5.61 -3.14
C LYS A 404 3.04 5.95 -2.77
N ALA A 405 2.75 6.08 -1.47
CA ALA A 405 1.38 6.24 -1.01
C ALA A 405 1.32 6.86 0.39
N ARG A 406 0.19 7.49 0.67
CA ARG A 406 -0.22 8.02 1.96
C ARG A 406 -1.33 7.14 2.53
N PHE A 407 -1.28 6.86 3.82
CA PHE A 407 -2.23 6.02 4.54
C PHE A 407 -2.79 6.80 5.72
N PRO A 408 -3.85 7.62 5.51
CA PRO A 408 -4.49 8.32 6.60
C PRO A 408 -5.19 7.34 7.55
N LEU A 409 -5.15 7.62 8.85
CA LEU A 409 -5.91 6.87 9.84
C LEU A 409 -7.30 7.49 9.98
N GLU A 410 -8.29 6.83 9.39
CA GLU A 410 -9.71 7.22 9.44
C GLU A 410 -10.24 7.38 10.85
N THR A 411 -10.85 8.52 11.16
CA THR A 411 -11.59 8.69 12.42
C THR A 411 -12.79 7.74 12.46
N GLY A 412 -13.33 7.45 13.64
CA GLY A 412 -14.34 6.39 13.80
C GLY A 412 -15.62 6.56 12.95
N GLU A 413 -15.90 7.77 12.45
CA GLU A 413 -17.03 8.06 11.56
C GLU A 413 -16.74 7.70 10.09
N ASP A 414 -15.48 7.70 9.66
CA ASP A 414 -15.05 7.42 8.28
C ASP A 414 -14.62 5.95 8.07
N ALA A 415 -14.50 5.18 9.16
CA ALA A 415 -13.99 3.82 9.10
C ALA A 415 -15.01 2.89 8.42
N CYS A 416 -14.59 2.19 7.36
CA CYS A 416 -15.38 1.14 6.72
C CYS A 416 -14.93 -0.26 7.20
N PRO A 417 -15.67 -0.92 8.11
CA PRO A 417 -15.27 -2.23 8.64
C PRO A 417 -15.18 -3.30 7.56
N ALA A 418 -16.01 -3.19 6.51
CA ALA A 418 -16.04 -4.11 5.38
C ALA A 418 -14.72 -4.11 4.61
N VAL A 419 -14.17 -2.92 4.31
CA VAL A 419 -12.85 -2.79 3.64
C VAL A 419 -11.76 -3.46 4.48
N SER A 420 -11.75 -3.21 5.79
CA SER A 420 -10.74 -3.81 6.68
C SER A 420 -10.81 -5.34 6.70
N SER A 421 -12.02 -5.91 6.72
CA SER A 421 -12.23 -7.36 6.64
C SER A 421 -11.81 -7.94 5.28
N THR A 422 -12.14 -7.26 4.17
CA THR A 422 -11.67 -7.64 2.82
C THR A 422 -10.14 -7.68 2.76
N LEU A 423 -9.46 -6.60 3.19
CA LEU A 423 -7.99 -6.54 3.14
C LEU A 423 -7.35 -7.65 3.99
N GLU A 424 -7.93 -7.97 5.14
CA GLU A 424 -7.49 -9.06 6.01
C GLU A 424 -7.65 -10.44 5.35
N GLN A 425 -8.80 -10.72 4.73
CA GLN A 425 -9.05 -12.00 4.04
C GLN A 425 -8.16 -12.18 2.80
N VAL A 426 -7.91 -11.11 2.04
CA VAL A 426 -6.97 -11.16 0.91
C VAL A 426 -5.53 -11.33 1.42
N THR A 427 -5.16 -10.70 2.53
CA THR A 427 -3.86 -10.93 3.17
C THR A 427 -3.72 -12.39 3.62
N ASP A 428 -4.77 -12.97 4.22
CA ASP A 428 -4.79 -14.38 4.62
C ASP A 428 -4.64 -15.33 3.42
N LEU A 429 -5.26 -15.02 2.27
CA LEU A 429 -5.08 -15.78 1.02
C LEU A 429 -3.61 -15.81 0.59
N ILE A 430 -2.94 -14.65 0.51
CA ILE A 430 -1.55 -14.59 0.03
C ILE A 430 -0.54 -15.13 1.06
N GLU A 431 -0.88 -15.10 2.36
CA GLU A 431 -0.08 -15.69 3.44
C GLU A 431 -0.29 -17.18 3.64
N HIS A 432 -1.33 -17.76 3.03
CA HIS A 432 -1.61 -19.18 3.13
C HIS A 432 -0.38 -20.01 2.72
N ARG A 433 -0.03 -21.05 3.49
CA ARG A 433 1.19 -21.85 3.28
C ARG A 433 1.26 -22.47 1.88
N GLY A 434 0.11 -22.84 1.34
CA GLY A 434 -0.04 -23.42 0.00
C GLY A 434 -0.03 -22.40 -1.13
N PHE A 435 -0.15 -21.10 -0.83
CA PHE A 435 -0.10 -20.06 -1.85
C PHE A 435 1.34 -19.98 -2.43
N PRO A 436 1.50 -19.96 -3.77
CA PRO A 436 2.83 -19.89 -4.39
C PRO A 436 3.64 -18.71 -3.87
N ARG A 437 4.87 -18.99 -3.43
CA ARG A 437 5.82 -17.96 -2.99
C ARG A 437 6.72 -17.53 -4.14
N ASP A 438 7.12 -16.27 -4.14
CA ASP A 438 8.02 -15.72 -5.12
C ASP A 438 9.36 -16.49 -5.17
N GLY A 439 9.71 -16.91 -6.38
CA GLY A 439 10.94 -17.60 -6.77
C GLY A 439 10.99 -17.69 -8.30
N GLU A 440 12.10 -18.13 -8.90
CA GLU A 440 12.35 -18.06 -10.36
C GLU A 440 11.22 -18.65 -11.24
N ARG A 441 10.41 -19.59 -10.71
CA ARG A 441 9.26 -20.20 -11.43
C ARG A 441 7.89 -19.56 -11.16
N PHE A 442 7.77 -18.70 -10.16
CA PHE A 442 6.47 -18.37 -9.54
C PHE A 442 6.19 -16.87 -9.39
N VAL A 443 7.01 -16.03 -10.05
CA VAL A 443 6.88 -14.57 -9.99
C VAL A 443 5.57 -14.09 -10.63
N GLY A 444 4.97 -13.04 -10.05
CA GLY A 444 3.81 -12.34 -10.61
C GLY A 444 2.44 -12.90 -10.24
N LEU A 445 2.34 -13.74 -9.20
CA LEU A 445 1.05 -14.10 -8.58
C LEU A 445 0.73 -13.20 -7.39
N ARG A 446 1.72 -13.05 -6.50
CA ARG A 446 1.55 -12.36 -5.22
C ARG A 446 1.70 -10.84 -5.36
N GLY A 447 2.71 -10.39 -6.11
CA GLY A 447 3.00 -8.96 -6.32
C GLY A 447 1.80 -8.13 -6.78
N PRO A 448 1.06 -8.54 -7.82
CA PRO A 448 -0.12 -7.80 -8.28
C PRO A 448 -1.23 -7.68 -7.22
N ILE A 449 -1.49 -8.76 -6.46
CA ILE A 449 -2.48 -8.74 -5.37
C ILE A 449 -2.02 -7.79 -4.26
N GLU A 450 -0.78 -7.90 -3.80
CA GLU A 450 -0.25 -7.01 -2.77
C GLU A 450 -0.29 -5.54 -3.22
N SER A 451 -0.01 -5.24 -4.48
CA SER A 451 0.00 -3.87 -5.00
C SER A 451 -1.41 -3.28 -4.96
N ALA A 452 -2.38 -3.99 -5.53
CA ALA A 452 -3.77 -3.54 -5.54
C ALA A 452 -4.37 -3.48 -4.13
N LEU A 453 -3.95 -4.38 -3.22
CA LEU A 453 -4.34 -4.35 -1.81
C LEU A 453 -3.85 -3.06 -1.13
N LEU A 454 -2.60 -2.67 -1.40
CA LEU A 454 -2.05 -1.41 -0.89
C LEU A 454 -2.78 -0.19 -1.47
N ASP A 455 -3.20 -0.24 -2.73
CA ASP A 455 -3.96 0.84 -3.36
C ASP A 455 -5.35 0.99 -2.72
N VAL A 456 -6.08 -0.11 -2.49
CA VAL A 456 -7.35 -0.10 -1.72
C VAL A 456 -7.11 0.39 -0.30
N ALA A 457 -6.04 -0.06 0.34
CA ALA A 457 -5.71 0.39 1.69
C ALA A 457 -5.26 1.85 1.75
N ALA A 458 -4.84 2.48 0.66
CA ALA A 458 -4.58 3.92 0.59
C ALA A 458 -5.86 4.70 0.27
N GLN A 459 -6.68 4.16 -0.64
CA GLN A 459 -7.88 4.79 -1.21
C GLN A 459 -9.10 3.85 -1.09
N PRO A 460 -9.66 3.67 0.12
CA PRO A 460 -10.68 2.64 0.38
C PRO A 460 -12.01 2.89 -0.34
N ASN A 461 -12.25 4.14 -0.76
CA ASN A 461 -13.46 4.55 -1.47
C ASN A 461 -13.25 4.63 -2.99
N SER A 462 -12.10 4.21 -3.54
CA SER A 462 -11.88 4.15 -4.99
C SER A 462 -12.43 2.84 -5.57
N PRO A 463 -13.44 2.90 -6.45
CA PRO A 463 -13.91 1.73 -7.18
C PRO A 463 -12.81 1.10 -8.02
N GLU A 464 -11.96 1.90 -8.65
CA GLU A 464 -10.89 1.45 -9.54
C GLU A 464 -9.89 0.59 -8.78
N ALA A 465 -9.48 1.02 -7.58
CA ALA A 465 -8.59 0.25 -6.72
C ALA A 465 -9.26 -1.07 -6.28
N GLY A 466 -10.54 -1.03 -5.90
CA GLY A 466 -11.30 -2.22 -5.51
C GLY A 466 -11.45 -3.23 -6.65
N ILE A 467 -11.77 -2.76 -7.85
CA ILE A 467 -11.88 -3.58 -9.06
C ILE A 467 -10.51 -4.18 -9.43
N ALA A 468 -9.44 -3.39 -9.38
CA ALA A 468 -8.08 -3.87 -9.64
C ALA A 468 -7.65 -4.97 -8.66
N LEU A 469 -8.04 -4.86 -7.39
CA LEU A 469 -7.79 -5.90 -6.38
C LEU A 469 -8.52 -7.20 -6.72
N LEU A 470 -9.81 -7.11 -7.05
CA LEU A 470 -10.59 -8.28 -7.45
C LEU A 470 -10.01 -8.95 -8.71
N ASP A 471 -9.62 -8.15 -9.71
CA ASP A 471 -9.02 -8.66 -10.94
C ASP A 471 -7.67 -9.34 -10.69
N ALA A 472 -6.83 -8.78 -9.82
CA ALA A 472 -5.57 -9.40 -9.41
C ALA A 472 -5.79 -10.75 -8.71
N VAL A 473 -6.78 -10.83 -7.81
CA VAL A 473 -7.15 -12.09 -7.13
C VAL A 473 -7.69 -13.10 -8.14
N VAL A 474 -8.65 -12.72 -9.00
CA VAL A 474 -9.21 -13.59 -10.05
C VAL A 474 -8.11 -14.13 -10.94
N SER A 475 -7.19 -13.29 -11.40
CA SER A 475 -6.06 -13.68 -12.25
C SER A 475 -5.14 -14.69 -11.57
N ALA A 476 -4.87 -14.50 -10.27
CA ALA A 476 -4.07 -15.44 -9.50
C ALA A 476 -4.77 -16.79 -9.31
N LEU A 477 -6.08 -16.77 -8.98
CA LEU A 477 -6.87 -18.00 -8.84
C LEU A 477 -7.00 -18.74 -10.18
N ASP A 478 -7.18 -18.05 -11.31
CA ASP A 478 -7.18 -18.65 -12.64
C ASP A 478 -5.87 -19.39 -12.95
N ARG A 479 -4.73 -18.82 -12.55
CA ARG A 479 -3.42 -19.47 -12.71
C ARG A 479 -3.29 -20.68 -11.78
N ILE A 480 -3.79 -20.60 -10.55
CA ILE A 480 -3.84 -21.74 -9.61
C ILE A 480 -4.68 -22.87 -10.22
N ASP A 481 -5.85 -22.55 -10.77
CA ASP A 481 -6.77 -23.55 -11.30
C ASP A 481 -6.25 -24.31 -12.50
N ARG A 482 -5.52 -23.61 -13.37
CA ARG A 482 -4.95 -24.18 -14.61
C ARG A 482 -3.65 -24.96 -14.37
N ASN A 483 -3.06 -24.88 -13.18
CA ASN A 483 -1.76 -25.48 -12.91
C ASN A 483 -1.84 -26.53 -11.78
N ARG A 484 -1.63 -27.80 -12.14
CA ARG A 484 -1.63 -28.93 -11.20
C ARG A 484 -0.69 -28.72 -10.01
N SER A 485 0.52 -28.23 -10.27
CA SER A 485 1.52 -27.98 -9.19
C SER A 485 1.08 -26.91 -8.19
N PHE A 486 0.19 -25.98 -8.59
CA PHE A 486 -0.38 -24.99 -7.68
C PHE A 486 -1.53 -25.58 -6.86
N ARG A 487 -2.35 -26.45 -7.47
CA ARG A 487 -3.41 -27.17 -6.76
C ARG A 487 -2.89 -28.16 -5.71
N GLU A 488 -1.71 -28.74 -5.91
CA GLU A 488 -1.03 -29.56 -4.89
C GLU A 488 -0.82 -28.81 -3.56
N GLY A 489 -0.70 -27.47 -3.62
CA GLY A 489 -0.60 -26.61 -2.44
C GLY A 489 -1.89 -26.51 -1.63
N LYS A 490 -3.03 -26.97 -2.16
CA LYS A 490 -4.37 -26.85 -1.56
C LYS A 490 -4.64 -25.43 -1.06
N VAL A 491 -4.54 -24.45 -1.97
CA VAL A 491 -4.74 -23.04 -1.64
C VAL A 491 -6.14 -22.86 -1.04
N ARG A 492 -6.22 -22.09 0.04
CA ARG A 492 -7.47 -21.76 0.71
C ARG A 492 -7.68 -20.26 0.83
N TRP A 493 -8.94 -19.86 0.77
CA TRP A 493 -9.34 -18.48 0.96
C TRP A 493 -10.74 -18.38 1.53
N GLU A 494 -11.00 -17.30 2.26
CA GLU A 494 -12.32 -16.95 2.76
C GLU A 494 -13.05 -16.07 1.72
N PRO A 495 -14.36 -16.25 1.53
CA PRO A 495 -15.14 -15.34 0.69
C PRO A 495 -15.19 -13.92 1.26
N LEU A 496 -15.21 -12.94 0.35
CA LEU A 496 -15.18 -11.52 0.68
C LEU A 496 -16.53 -11.03 1.25
N PRO A 497 -16.55 -10.10 2.22
CA PRO A 497 -17.78 -9.57 2.81
C PRO A 497 -18.59 -8.80 1.75
N LEU A 498 -19.88 -9.13 1.63
CA LEU A 498 -20.79 -8.45 0.69
C LEU A 498 -21.00 -6.97 1.03
N GLU A 499 -20.81 -6.57 2.28
CA GLU A 499 -20.87 -5.18 2.72
C GLU A 499 -19.86 -4.27 2.01
N TRP A 500 -18.80 -4.84 1.42
CA TRP A 500 -17.81 -4.08 0.63
C TRP A 500 -18.28 -3.81 -0.80
N LEU A 501 -19.21 -4.61 -1.34
CA LEU A 501 -19.65 -4.54 -2.73
C LEU A 501 -20.15 -3.15 -3.19
N PRO A 502 -20.93 -2.39 -2.38
CA PRO A 502 -21.38 -1.05 -2.79
C PRO A 502 -20.24 -0.07 -3.09
N SER A 503 -19.09 -0.18 -2.42
CA SER A 503 -17.97 0.74 -2.66
C SER A 503 -17.32 0.57 -4.04
N LEU A 504 -17.68 -0.48 -4.78
CA LEU A 504 -17.18 -0.75 -6.13
C LEU A 504 -17.94 0.03 -7.22
N PHE A 505 -18.94 0.83 -6.86
CA PHE A 505 -19.79 1.53 -7.83
C PHE A 505 -19.82 3.06 -7.65
N ALA A 506 -19.02 3.67 -6.76
CA ALA A 506 -18.96 5.12 -6.54
C ALA A 506 -20.34 5.82 -6.46
N ASP A 507 -21.28 5.21 -5.74
CA ASP A 507 -22.67 5.64 -5.59
C ASP A 507 -23.53 5.63 -6.88
N GLU A 508 -22.98 5.15 -8.00
CA GLU A 508 -23.72 4.91 -9.23
C GLU A 508 -24.45 3.55 -9.19
N PRO A 509 -25.62 3.43 -9.85
CA PRO A 509 -26.27 2.14 -9.99
C PRO A 509 -25.41 1.21 -10.86
N PRO A 510 -25.36 -0.10 -10.56
CA PRO A 510 -24.61 -1.04 -11.38
C PRO A 510 -25.07 -1.02 -12.85
N GLY A 511 -24.11 -1.07 -13.78
CA GLY A 511 -24.37 -1.24 -15.21
C GLY A 511 -25.06 -2.58 -15.55
N VAL A 512 -25.56 -2.73 -16.79
CA VAL A 512 -26.35 -3.91 -17.19
C VAL A 512 -25.58 -5.23 -17.02
N GLU A 513 -24.29 -5.26 -17.36
CA GLU A 513 -23.41 -6.42 -17.16
C GLU A 513 -23.27 -6.78 -15.68
N ALA A 514 -23.07 -5.78 -14.82
CA ALA A 514 -22.97 -5.98 -13.38
C ALA A 514 -24.31 -6.46 -12.79
N ARG A 515 -25.45 -5.92 -13.23
CA ARG A 515 -26.79 -6.36 -12.79
C ARG A 515 -27.07 -7.81 -13.18
N LEU A 516 -26.77 -8.20 -14.41
CA LEU A 516 -26.90 -9.60 -14.86
C LEU A 516 -25.98 -10.53 -14.04
N ALA A 517 -24.75 -10.11 -13.77
CA ALA A 517 -23.83 -10.88 -12.94
C ALA A 517 -24.34 -11.02 -11.50
N LEU A 518 -24.85 -9.95 -10.89
CA LEU A 518 -25.49 -9.98 -9.56
C LEU A 518 -26.66 -10.97 -9.56
N SER A 519 -27.49 -10.94 -10.59
CA SER A 519 -28.63 -11.83 -10.72
C SER A 519 -28.22 -13.29 -10.76
N LEU A 520 -27.27 -13.63 -11.65
CA LEU A 520 -26.80 -15.00 -11.80
C LEU A 520 -26.10 -15.51 -10.54
N VAL A 521 -25.09 -14.80 -10.06
CA VAL A 521 -24.22 -15.29 -8.98
C VAL A 521 -25.00 -15.43 -7.67
N SER A 522 -25.86 -14.45 -7.36
CA SER A 522 -26.65 -14.45 -6.12
C SER A 522 -27.76 -15.51 -6.07
N ALA A 523 -28.13 -16.10 -7.22
CA ALA A 523 -29.16 -17.11 -7.35
C ALA A 523 -28.69 -18.52 -6.96
N PHE A 524 -27.37 -18.75 -6.92
CA PHE A 524 -26.84 -20.05 -6.55
C PHE A 524 -27.09 -20.34 -5.05
N PRO A 525 -27.40 -21.60 -4.70
CA PRO A 525 -27.62 -21.97 -3.31
C PRO A 525 -26.31 -21.91 -2.52
N GLU A 526 -26.42 -21.67 -1.22
CA GLU A 526 -25.27 -21.54 -0.31
C GLU A 526 -24.42 -22.80 -0.23
N THR A 527 -25.07 -23.96 -0.36
CA THR A 527 -24.44 -25.28 -0.34
C THR A 527 -23.62 -25.58 -1.60
N LEU A 528 -23.94 -24.91 -2.72
CA LEU A 528 -23.27 -25.08 -4.01
C LEU A 528 -23.15 -23.72 -4.71
N PRO A 529 -22.26 -22.84 -4.20
CA PRO A 529 -22.14 -21.47 -4.68
C PRO A 529 -21.52 -21.42 -6.09
N PHE A 530 -21.77 -20.32 -6.80
CA PHE A 530 -21.22 -20.10 -8.14
C PHE A 530 -19.69 -20.20 -8.20
N ALA A 531 -18.99 -19.81 -7.11
CA ALA A 531 -17.54 -19.94 -6.96
C ALA A 531 -17.02 -21.35 -7.26
N SER A 532 -17.78 -22.40 -6.89
CA SER A 532 -17.40 -23.80 -7.15
C SER A 532 -17.34 -24.14 -8.64
N PHE A 533 -18.15 -23.49 -9.47
CA PHE A 533 -18.14 -23.65 -10.93
C PHE A 533 -17.09 -22.77 -11.58
N ARG A 534 -16.89 -21.56 -11.04
CA ARG A 534 -15.95 -20.55 -11.54
C ARG A 534 -14.48 -20.86 -11.25
N PHE A 535 -14.14 -21.23 -10.02
CA PHE A 535 -12.76 -21.43 -9.54
C PHE A 535 -12.44 -22.89 -9.20
N GLY A 536 -13.37 -23.83 -9.46
CA GLY A 536 -13.13 -25.25 -9.18
C GLY A 536 -12.70 -25.51 -7.72
N VAL A 537 -13.36 -24.81 -6.79
CA VAL A 537 -13.15 -24.90 -5.34
C VAL A 537 -14.24 -25.72 -4.67
N GLU A 538 -13.92 -26.30 -3.52
CA GLU A 538 -14.89 -26.96 -2.62
C GLU A 538 -14.97 -26.22 -1.28
N TRP A 539 -16.13 -26.29 -0.63
CA TRP A 539 -16.25 -25.87 0.77
C TRP A 539 -15.49 -26.84 1.66
N THR A 540 -14.68 -26.32 2.59
CA THR A 540 -14.01 -27.16 3.60
C THR A 540 -14.16 -26.59 5.01
N ARG A 541 -14.26 -27.51 5.98
CA ARG A 541 -14.15 -27.22 7.41
C ARG A 541 -13.00 -28.03 8.02
N GLU A 542 -12.32 -27.47 9.01
CA GLU A 542 -11.38 -28.21 9.87
C GLU A 542 -12.13 -28.94 10.99
N GLN A 543 -12.00 -30.26 11.07
CA GLN A 543 -12.52 -31.09 12.16
C GLN A 543 -11.47 -32.14 12.54
N ASP A 544 -10.97 -32.11 13.78
CA ASP A 544 -9.93 -33.02 14.31
C ASP A 544 -8.70 -33.19 13.40
N GLY A 545 -8.27 -32.11 12.72
CA GLY A 545 -7.13 -32.13 11.81
C GLY A 545 -7.41 -32.78 10.44
N ARG A 546 -8.66 -33.11 10.14
CA ARG A 546 -9.15 -33.55 8.82
C ARG A 546 -10.11 -32.52 8.25
N TYR A 547 -10.17 -32.45 6.91
CA TYR A 547 -11.03 -31.51 6.20
C TYR A 547 -12.06 -32.29 5.38
N GLU A 548 -13.32 -32.24 5.80
CA GLU A 548 -14.43 -32.91 5.13
C GLU A 548 -15.47 -31.88 4.65
N TYR A 549 -16.09 -32.19 3.52
CA TYR A 549 -17.20 -31.41 2.95
C TYR A 549 -18.48 -31.79 3.68
N ASP A 550 -19.06 -30.83 4.41
CA ASP A 550 -20.37 -30.97 5.04
C ASP A 550 -21.12 -29.64 4.95
N TRP A 551 -22.20 -29.63 4.19
CA TRP A 551 -23.07 -28.46 4.02
C TRP A 551 -23.94 -28.18 5.26
N THR A 552 -24.00 -29.12 6.23
CA THR A 552 -24.77 -28.98 7.46
C THR A 552 -24.02 -28.24 8.58
N THR A 553 -22.72 -27.98 8.41
CA THR A 553 -21.89 -27.33 9.44
C THR A 553 -21.10 -26.12 8.89
N GLU A 554 -21.79 -24.99 8.70
CA GLU A 554 -21.26 -23.62 8.47
C GLU A 554 -19.81 -23.55 7.89
N PRO A 555 -19.63 -23.84 6.59
CA PRO A 555 -18.29 -23.86 5.99
C PRO A 555 -17.68 -22.46 5.96
N ARG A 556 -16.36 -22.36 6.17
CA ARG A 556 -15.66 -21.06 6.30
C ARG A 556 -14.71 -20.75 5.14
N TRP A 557 -14.18 -21.76 4.46
CA TRP A 557 -13.10 -21.60 3.47
C TRP A 557 -13.46 -22.27 2.16
N PHE A 558 -13.06 -21.65 1.06
CA PHE A 558 -12.91 -22.32 -0.23
C PHE A 558 -11.53 -22.96 -0.33
N GLU A 559 -11.46 -24.21 -0.77
CA GLU A 559 -10.22 -24.93 -1.02
C GLU A 559 -10.12 -25.35 -2.49
N HIS A 560 -8.95 -25.12 -3.10
CA HIS A 560 -8.61 -25.71 -4.38
C HIS A 560 -8.11 -27.15 -4.17
N SER A 561 -8.94 -28.13 -4.52
CA SER A 561 -8.56 -29.55 -4.48
C SER A 561 -7.40 -29.87 -5.43
N GLU A 562 -6.59 -30.86 -5.09
CA GLU A 562 -5.41 -31.30 -5.88
C GLU A 562 -5.80 -31.63 -7.33
N ALA A 563 -6.85 -32.43 -7.50
CA ALA A 563 -7.47 -32.65 -8.80
C ALA A 563 -8.61 -31.65 -9.01
N PRO A 564 -8.71 -31.00 -10.18
CA PRO A 564 -9.83 -30.11 -10.45
C PRO A 564 -11.16 -30.87 -10.40
N PRO A 565 -12.16 -30.36 -9.65
CA PRO A 565 -13.42 -31.06 -9.50
C PRO A 565 -14.21 -31.01 -10.81
N ALA A 566 -15.01 -32.04 -11.09
CA ALA A 566 -15.81 -32.13 -12.32
C ALA A 566 -16.82 -30.98 -12.50
N ARG A 567 -17.13 -30.25 -11.43
CA ARG A 567 -17.98 -29.04 -11.49
C ARG A 567 -17.27 -27.80 -12.02
N TRP A 568 -15.95 -27.81 -12.11
CA TRP A 568 -15.18 -26.74 -12.73
C TRP A 568 -15.31 -26.79 -14.26
N VAL A 569 -16.25 -25.99 -14.78
CA VAL A 569 -16.58 -25.91 -16.21
C VAL A 569 -16.19 -24.56 -16.83
N TRP A 570 -15.68 -23.64 -16.03
CA TRP A 570 -15.29 -22.30 -16.49
C TRP A 570 -13.99 -22.33 -17.31
N ARG A 571 -14.13 -22.37 -18.64
CA ARG A 571 -13.03 -22.49 -19.62
C ARG A 571 -13.03 -21.32 -20.60
N PRO A 572 -11.89 -20.95 -21.20
CA PRO A 572 -11.86 -19.95 -22.26
C PRO A 572 -12.82 -20.33 -23.39
N GLY A 573 -13.67 -19.40 -23.82
CA GLY A 573 -14.68 -19.61 -24.86
C GLY A 573 -15.77 -18.54 -24.85
N GLU A 574 -16.77 -18.71 -25.71
CA GLU A 574 -17.97 -17.85 -25.75
C GLU A 574 -18.74 -17.96 -24.43
N LEU A 575 -19.13 -16.80 -23.86
CA LEU A 575 -19.74 -16.76 -22.54
C LEU A 575 -21.06 -17.56 -22.47
N ALA A 576 -21.89 -17.49 -23.53
CA ALA A 576 -23.14 -18.24 -23.61
C ALA A 576 -22.92 -19.76 -23.42
N ARG A 577 -21.90 -20.33 -24.08
CA ARG A 577 -21.56 -21.76 -23.96
C ARG A 577 -21.00 -22.12 -22.58
N VAL A 578 -20.22 -21.21 -21.98
CA VAL A 578 -19.69 -21.42 -20.62
C VAL A 578 -20.83 -21.41 -19.60
N LEU A 579 -21.77 -20.46 -19.71
CA LEU A 579 -22.95 -20.40 -18.86
C LEU A 579 -23.87 -21.61 -19.05
N ASP A 580 -24.07 -22.08 -20.28
CA ASP A 580 -24.80 -23.31 -20.53
C ASP A 580 -24.12 -24.54 -19.89
N ALA A 581 -22.79 -24.62 -19.95
CA ALA A 581 -22.04 -25.68 -19.26
C ALA A 581 -22.22 -25.60 -17.73
N VAL A 582 -22.27 -24.38 -17.17
CA VAL A 582 -22.58 -24.15 -15.74
C VAL A 582 -23.98 -24.64 -15.40
N LEU A 583 -25.01 -24.27 -16.20
CA LEU A 583 -26.39 -24.70 -15.98
C LEU A 583 -26.52 -26.23 -16.05
N SER A 584 -25.98 -26.82 -17.12
CA SER A 584 -25.98 -28.27 -17.33
C SER A 584 -25.32 -29.00 -16.16
N ARG A 585 -24.18 -28.48 -15.67
CA ARG A 585 -23.45 -29.09 -14.57
C ARG A 585 -24.17 -28.91 -13.23
N ARG A 586 -24.77 -27.75 -12.98
CA ARG A 586 -25.59 -27.49 -11.79
C ARG A 586 -26.73 -28.49 -11.67
N LEU A 587 -27.48 -28.71 -12.76
CA LEU A 587 -28.59 -29.69 -12.78
C LEU A 587 -28.10 -31.13 -12.53
N LEU A 588 -26.87 -31.47 -12.93
CA LEU A 588 -26.27 -32.78 -12.64
C LEU A 588 -25.89 -32.93 -11.16
N GLU A 589 -25.37 -31.89 -10.51
CA GLU A 589 -25.08 -31.92 -9.08
C GLU A 589 -26.36 -31.95 -8.25
N GLU A 590 -27.38 -31.17 -8.63
CA GLU A 590 -28.70 -31.25 -8.00
C GLU A 590 -29.28 -32.67 -8.09
N ALA A 591 -29.28 -33.29 -9.29
CA ALA A 591 -29.75 -34.67 -9.45
C ALA A 591 -28.96 -35.73 -8.66
N ARG A 592 -27.72 -35.44 -8.26
CA ARG A 592 -26.93 -36.31 -7.37
C ARG A 592 -27.39 -36.16 -5.93
N LEU A 593 -27.69 -34.94 -5.50
CA LEU A 593 -28.25 -34.67 -4.17
C LEU A 593 -29.62 -35.33 -4.01
N ASP A 594 -30.41 -35.44 -5.07
CA ASP A 594 -31.72 -36.13 -5.06
C ASP A 594 -31.64 -37.59 -4.61
N LYS A 595 -30.48 -38.22 -4.81
CA LYS A 595 -30.22 -39.62 -4.40
C LYS A 595 -29.79 -39.73 -2.94
N THR A 596 -29.47 -38.61 -2.31
CA THR A 596 -29.15 -38.52 -0.89
C THR A 596 -30.43 -38.11 -0.16
N ASN A 597 -30.70 -38.62 1.06
CA ASN A 597 -31.85 -38.20 1.89
C ASN A 597 -31.73 -36.75 2.42
N THR A 598 -31.09 -35.88 1.65
CA THR A 598 -30.77 -34.50 1.97
C THR A 598 -31.91 -33.60 1.50
N GLU A 599 -32.42 -32.75 2.38
CA GLU A 599 -33.40 -31.73 2.01
C GLU A 599 -32.79 -30.72 1.03
N ARG A 600 -33.49 -30.44 -0.06
CA ARG A 600 -32.97 -29.62 -1.16
C ARG A 600 -33.05 -28.13 -0.81
N PRO A 601 -31.99 -27.33 -1.05
CA PRO A 601 -32.08 -25.88 -0.90
C PRO A 601 -33.14 -25.30 -1.86
N ARG A 602 -33.99 -24.40 -1.37
CA ARG A 602 -34.97 -23.69 -2.22
C ARG A 602 -34.24 -22.73 -3.16
N GLY A 603 -34.79 -22.54 -4.36
CA GLY A 603 -34.32 -21.50 -5.29
C GLY A 603 -34.41 -20.12 -4.65
N ARG A 604 -33.42 -19.26 -4.93
CA ARG A 604 -33.32 -17.89 -4.42
C ARG A 604 -33.09 -16.91 -5.57
N ALA A 605 -33.61 -15.69 -5.42
CA ALA A 605 -33.35 -14.58 -6.33
C ALA A 605 -33.21 -13.26 -5.54
N PRO A 606 -32.11 -13.07 -4.81
CA PRO A 606 -31.87 -11.84 -4.06
C PRO A 606 -31.81 -10.61 -4.96
N PHE A 607 -31.33 -10.77 -6.20
CA PHE A 607 -31.25 -9.74 -7.23
C PHE A 607 -31.89 -10.27 -8.52
N PRO A 608 -33.19 -10.07 -8.76
CA PRO A 608 -33.79 -10.44 -10.04
C PRO A 608 -33.24 -9.56 -11.17
N ALA A 609 -32.98 -10.15 -12.34
CA ALA A 609 -32.69 -9.42 -13.56
C ALA A 609 -33.98 -8.77 -14.07
N THR A 610 -33.88 -7.57 -14.65
CA THR A 610 -35.03 -6.99 -15.33
C THR A 610 -35.23 -7.66 -16.69
N THR A 611 -36.46 -7.63 -17.20
CA THR A 611 -36.74 -8.11 -18.56
C THR A 611 -35.95 -7.35 -19.63
N LEU A 612 -35.60 -6.09 -19.37
CA LEU A 612 -34.73 -5.30 -20.25
C LEU A 612 -33.28 -5.83 -20.25
N ASP A 613 -32.73 -6.15 -19.08
CA ASP A 613 -31.39 -6.74 -18.97
C ASP A 613 -31.30 -8.05 -19.78
N ILE A 614 -32.34 -8.88 -19.69
CA ILE A 614 -32.43 -10.14 -20.43
C ILE A 614 -32.53 -9.93 -21.94
N ARG A 615 -33.25 -8.89 -22.40
CA ARG A 615 -33.27 -8.57 -23.84
C ARG A 615 -31.90 -8.20 -24.36
N HIS A 616 -31.15 -7.39 -23.63
CA HIS A 616 -29.78 -7.06 -24.04
C HIS A 616 -28.91 -8.32 -24.13
N TRP A 617 -29.07 -9.27 -23.20
CA TRP A 617 -28.39 -10.57 -23.26
C TRP A 617 -28.77 -11.39 -24.50
N LEU A 618 -30.06 -11.53 -24.78
CA LEU A 618 -30.58 -12.31 -25.90
C LEU A 618 -30.23 -11.69 -27.25
N ALA A 619 -30.26 -10.36 -27.35
CA ALA A 619 -29.87 -9.62 -28.55
C ALA A 619 -28.35 -9.69 -28.83
N GLY A 620 -27.53 -10.00 -27.82
CA GLY A 620 -26.06 -9.97 -27.95
C GLY A 620 -25.47 -8.57 -27.91
N ASP A 621 -26.20 -7.58 -27.37
CA ASP A 621 -25.83 -6.16 -27.34
C ASP A 621 -25.03 -5.78 -26.06
N LEU A 622 -24.35 -6.74 -25.43
CA LEU A 622 -23.63 -6.55 -24.17
C LEU A 622 -22.11 -6.63 -24.35
N ASP A 623 -21.36 -5.95 -23.48
CA ASP A 623 -19.94 -6.24 -23.33
C ASP A 623 -19.76 -7.55 -22.54
N GLU A 624 -19.68 -8.66 -23.27
CA GLU A 624 -19.51 -9.98 -22.66
C GLU A 624 -18.17 -10.15 -21.92
N SER A 625 -17.13 -9.38 -22.29
CA SER A 625 -15.87 -9.40 -21.57
C SER A 625 -16.02 -8.74 -20.20
N LEU A 626 -16.78 -7.65 -20.13
CA LEU A 626 -17.12 -7.00 -18.88
C LEU A 626 -18.06 -7.86 -18.02
N LEU A 627 -19.10 -8.49 -18.60
CA LEU A 627 -19.97 -9.44 -17.90
C LEU A 627 -19.19 -10.63 -17.36
N TRP A 628 -18.28 -11.21 -18.15
CA TRP A 628 -17.37 -12.27 -17.72
C TRP A 628 -16.54 -11.85 -16.50
N SER A 629 -16.03 -10.62 -16.52
CA SER A 629 -15.24 -10.06 -15.44
C SER A 629 -16.07 -9.88 -14.18
N TRP A 630 -17.29 -9.32 -14.29
CA TRP A 630 -18.21 -9.19 -13.16
C TRP A 630 -18.65 -10.53 -12.56
N LEU A 631 -18.95 -11.53 -13.39
CA LEU A 631 -19.25 -12.89 -12.90
C LEU A 631 -18.08 -13.45 -12.09
N SER A 632 -16.85 -13.24 -12.56
CA SER A 632 -15.64 -13.69 -11.86
C SER A 632 -15.39 -12.93 -10.56
N ARG A 633 -15.58 -11.60 -10.56
CA ARG A 633 -15.42 -10.73 -9.39
C ARG A 633 -16.42 -11.08 -8.30
N LEU A 634 -17.70 -11.19 -8.66
CA LEU A 634 -18.79 -11.50 -7.73
C LEU A 634 -18.71 -12.92 -7.16
N ALA A 635 -18.06 -13.85 -7.86
CA ALA A 635 -17.81 -15.19 -7.36
C ALA A 635 -16.88 -15.22 -6.13
N LEU A 636 -16.13 -14.14 -5.86
CA LEU A 636 -15.26 -14.04 -4.68
C LEU A 636 -16.02 -13.70 -3.39
N PHE A 637 -17.27 -13.23 -3.48
CA PHE A 637 -18.03 -12.72 -2.35
C PHE A 637 -18.83 -13.80 -1.61
N ASP A 638 -19.15 -13.51 -0.35
CA ASP A 638 -19.96 -14.37 0.50
C ASP A 638 -21.46 -14.12 0.29
N TRP A 639 -22.10 -14.96 -0.51
CA TRP A 639 -23.53 -14.84 -0.82
C TRP A 639 -24.46 -15.47 0.22
N ARG A 640 -23.97 -16.00 1.34
CA ARG A 640 -24.81 -16.67 2.35
C ARG A 640 -25.83 -15.73 2.98
N SER A 641 -25.46 -14.49 3.22
CA SER A 641 -26.39 -13.46 3.70
C SER A 641 -26.28 -12.23 2.82
N VAL A 642 -27.40 -11.61 2.48
CA VAL A 642 -27.43 -10.38 1.65
C VAL A 642 -27.84 -9.20 2.53
N PRO A 643 -26.88 -8.34 2.94
CA PRO A 643 -27.14 -7.18 3.79
C PRO A 643 -28.08 -6.17 3.13
N GLN A 644 -28.83 -5.41 3.94
CA GLN A 644 -29.78 -4.43 3.43
C GLN A 644 -29.14 -3.34 2.56
N ALA A 645 -27.94 -2.87 2.92
CA ALA A 645 -27.19 -1.90 2.13
C ALA A 645 -26.89 -2.41 0.72
N VAL A 646 -26.61 -3.71 0.57
CA VAL A 646 -26.35 -4.35 -0.72
C VAL A 646 -27.64 -4.54 -1.51
N ARG A 647 -28.77 -4.84 -0.84
CA ARG A 647 -30.08 -4.93 -1.50
C ARG A 647 -30.51 -3.64 -2.17
N ALA A 648 -30.00 -2.48 -1.71
CA ALA A 648 -30.26 -1.20 -2.35
C ALA A 648 -29.68 -1.09 -3.77
N LEU A 649 -28.73 -1.96 -4.14
CA LEU A 649 -28.19 -2.07 -5.51
C LEU A 649 -29.18 -2.71 -6.50
N ALA A 650 -30.27 -3.33 -6.00
CA ALA A 650 -31.25 -3.96 -6.86
C ALA A 650 -31.92 -2.93 -7.78
N PRO A 651 -32.06 -3.22 -9.08
CA PRO A 651 -32.71 -2.29 -10.01
C PRO A 651 -34.16 -2.04 -9.60
N ARG A 652 -34.60 -0.78 -9.69
CA ARG A 652 -36.02 -0.44 -9.63
C ARG A 652 -36.65 -0.84 -10.96
N GLN A 653 -37.70 -1.66 -10.94
CA GLN A 653 -38.44 -2.00 -12.15
C GLN A 653 -39.13 -0.76 -12.71
N ASP A 654 -38.76 -0.35 -13.93
CA ASP A 654 -39.50 0.65 -14.69
C ASP A 654 -40.27 0.00 -15.84
N SER A 655 -41.60 0.24 -15.84
CA SER A 655 -42.59 -0.07 -16.89
C SER A 655 -42.95 -1.55 -17.17
N SER A 656 -44.23 -1.78 -17.52
CA SER A 656 -44.74 -3.10 -17.90
C SER A 656 -44.02 -3.63 -19.14
N PRO A 657 -43.40 -4.83 -19.07
CA PRO A 657 -42.67 -5.39 -20.18
C PRO A 657 -43.61 -5.78 -21.33
N ARG A 658 -43.26 -5.39 -22.56
CA ARG A 658 -43.92 -5.89 -23.76
C ARG A 658 -43.44 -7.32 -24.06
N ALA A 659 -44.13 -8.36 -23.62
CA ALA A 659 -43.67 -9.74 -23.84
C ALA A 659 -43.41 -10.03 -25.34
N ASP A 660 -42.17 -10.43 -25.66
CA ASP A 660 -41.75 -10.95 -26.97
C ASP A 660 -41.63 -12.49 -26.90
N GLY A 661 -41.40 -13.14 -28.04
CA GLY A 661 -41.38 -14.60 -28.15
C GLY A 661 -40.31 -15.26 -27.27
N GLU A 662 -39.10 -14.69 -27.20
CA GLU A 662 -38.00 -15.23 -26.41
C GLU A 662 -38.22 -15.04 -24.90
N LEU A 663 -38.72 -13.88 -24.46
CA LEU A 663 -39.09 -13.66 -23.05
C LEU A 663 -40.27 -14.54 -22.63
N ALA A 664 -41.23 -14.77 -23.52
CA ALA A 664 -42.34 -15.69 -23.26
C ALA A 664 -41.85 -17.14 -23.09
N LEU A 665 -40.92 -17.58 -23.95
CA LEU A 665 -40.26 -18.88 -23.80
C LEU A 665 -39.50 -18.96 -22.48
N LEU A 666 -38.77 -17.91 -22.11
CA LEU A 666 -38.04 -17.88 -20.84
C LEU A 666 -38.97 -17.95 -19.64
N GLY A 667 -40.08 -17.20 -19.63
CA GLY A 667 -41.10 -17.25 -18.59
C GLY A 667 -41.81 -18.61 -18.50
N LEU A 668 -41.95 -19.34 -19.61
CA LEU A 668 -42.44 -20.71 -19.63
C LEU A 668 -41.41 -21.68 -19.03
N LEU A 669 -40.14 -21.56 -19.42
CA LEU A 669 -39.10 -22.55 -19.13
C LEU A 669 -38.46 -22.37 -17.75
N GLN A 670 -38.19 -21.13 -17.34
CA GLN A 670 -37.44 -20.82 -16.12
C GLN A 670 -38.08 -21.40 -14.84
N PRO A 671 -39.41 -21.33 -14.60
CA PRO A 671 -40.00 -21.91 -13.38
C PRO A 671 -39.88 -23.43 -13.28
N LEU A 672 -39.65 -24.14 -14.39
CA LEU A 672 -39.37 -25.58 -14.40
C LEU A 672 -37.92 -25.90 -14.03
N ILE A 673 -37.06 -24.88 -13.94
CA ILE A 673 -35.61 -25.01 -13.72
C ILE A 673 -35.15 -24.33 -12.42
N ASP A 674 -35.61 -23.11 -12.11
CA ASP A 674 -35.04 -22.28 -11.04
C ASP A 674 -35.44 -22.66 -9.60
N ARG A 675 -36.39 -23.60 -9.47
CA ARG A 675 -36.93 -24.16 -8.21
C ARG A 675 -37.47 -23.12 -7.20
N ARG A 676 -37.71 -21.89 -7.62
CA ARG A 676 -38.47 -20.92 -6.82
C ARG A 676 -39.94 -21.32 -6.82
N PRO A 677 -40.66 -21.13 -5.70
CA PRO A 677 -42.10 -21.34 -5.69
C PRO A 677 -42.79 -20.45 -6.73
N LEU A 678 -43.62 -21.06 -7.58
CA LEU A 678 -44.42 -20.34 -8.55
C LEU A 678 -45.82 -20.11 -7.95
N VAL A 679 -45.98 -19.02 -7.22
CA VAL A 679 -47.23 -18.66 -6.55
C VAL A 679 -47.98 -17.62 -7.38
N ILE A 680 -49.05 -18.04 -8.03
CA ILE A 680 -49.96 -17.14 -8.75
C ILE A 680 -51.18 -16.95 -7.86
N ARG A 681 -51.21 -15.85 -7.09
CA ARG A 681 -52.22 -15.59 -6.04
C ARG A 681 -53.67 -15.66 -6.52
N GLU A 682 -53.90 -15.38 -7.80
CA GLU A 682 -55.22 -15.46 -8.44
C GLU A 682 -55.69 -16.91 -8.71
N LEU A 683 -54.75 -17.87 -8.77
CA LEU A 683 -55.02 -19.29 -9.05
C LEU A 683 -54.90 -20.16 -7.80
N SER A 684 -53.88 -19.92 -6.96
CA SER A 684 -53.62 -20.68 -5.74
C SER A 684 -52.69 -19.92 -4.79
N SER A 685 -52.88 -20.10 -3.49
CA SER A 685 -51.94 -19.62 -2.46
C SER A 685 -50.70 -20.52 -2.32
N ASN A 686 -50.72 -21.71 -2.92
CA ASN A 686 -49.65 -22.71 -2.84
C ASN A 686 -48.75 -22.67 -4.08
N ASP A 687 -47.55 -23.25 -3.97
CA ASP A 687 -46.65 -23.43 -5.12
C ASP A 687 -47.32 -24.30 -6.19
N LEU A 688 -47.55 -23.73 -7.37
CA LEU A 688 -48.14 -24.42 -8.51
C LEU A 688 -47.28 -25.61 -8.97
N LEU A 689 -45.97 -25.54 -8.76
CA LEU A 689 -45.00 -26.54 -9.19
C LEU A 689 -44.36 -27.24 -7.97
N SER A 690 -45.17 -27.51 -6.94
CA SER A 690 -44.74 -28.25 -5.75
C SER A 690 -44.26 -29.66 -6.11
N GLU A 691 -43.46 -30.27 -5.24
CA GLU A 691 -42.93 -31.62 -5.47
C GLU A 691 -44.04 -32.68 -5.62
N GLU A 692 -45.21 -32.46 -5.00
CA GLU A 692 -46.39 -33.34 -5.07
C GLU A 692 -46.96 -33.45 -6.49
N THR A 693 -46.85 -32.39 -7.29
CA THR A 693 -47.37 -32.39 -8.68
C THR A 693 -46.54 -33.25 -9.62
N GLY A 694 -45.29 -33.56 -9.27
CA GLY A 694 -44.33 -34.23 -10.17
C GLY A 694 -44.01 -33.46 -11.45
N ALA A 695 -44.46 -32.20 -11.58
CA ALA A 695 -44.27 -31.38 -12.77
C ALA A 695 -42.83 -30.87 -12.91
N ARG A 696 -42.14 -30.63 -11.78
CA ARG A 696 -40.79 -30.08 -11.71
C ARG A 696 -39.80 -31.17 -11.26
N THR A 697 -39.12 -31.82 -12.22
CA THR A 697 -38.06 -32.81 -11.94
C THR A 697 -36.72 -32.41 -12.57
N THR A 698 -35.61 -32.90 -12.01
CA THR A 698 -34.26 -32.63 -12.52
C THR A 698 -34.05 -33.28 -13.90
N GLU A 699 -34.69 -34.42 -14.17
CA GLU A 699 -34.70 -35.05 -15.50
C GLU A 699 -35.42 -34.18 -16.53
N ALA A 700 -36.58 -33.62 -16.18
CA ALA A 700 -37.32 -32.74 -17.07
C ALA A 700 -36.54 -31.46 -17.37
N ALA A 701 -35.93 -30.83 -16.35
CA ALA A 701 -35.06 -29.67 -16.53
C ALA A 701 -33.88 -29.97 -17.46
N ARG A 702 -33.19 -31.10 -17.27
CA ARG A 702 -32.06 -31.52 -18.13
C ARG A 702 -32.50 -31.80 -19.57
N ALA A 703 -33.66 -32.42 -19.75
CA ALA A 703 -34.22 -32.67 -21.08
C ALA A 703 -34.56 -31.36 -21.79
N LEU A 704 -35.17 -30.39 -21.08
CA LEU A 704 -35.45 -29.05 -21.62
C LEU A 704 -34.17 -28.35 -22.08
N VAL A 705 -33.13 -28.30 -21.23
CA VAL A 705 -31.84 -27.69 -21.59
C VAL A 705 -31.23 -28.37 -22.82
N THR A 706 -31.25 -29.70 -22.89
CA THR A 706 -30.75 -30.45 -24.06
C THR A 706 -31.51 -30.10 -25.34
N LEU A 707 -32.84 -30.00 -25.27
CA LEU A 707 -33.69 -29.68 -26.42
C LEU A 707 -33.48 -28.24 -26.90
N ILE A 708 -33.33 -27.29 -25.99
CA ILE A 708 -33.04 -25.89 -26.31
C ILE A 708 -31.73 -25.80 -27.07
N ARG A 709 -30.65 -26.41 -26.54
CA ARG A 709 -29.33 -26.42 -27.19
C ARG A 709 -29.33 -27.08 -28.57
N ALA A 710 -30.17 -28.09 -28.76
CA ALA A 710 -30.35 -28.75 -30.05
C ALA A 710 -31.21 -27.93 -31.04
N GLY A 711 -31.62 -26.71 -30.68
CA GLY A 711 -32.52 -25.86 -31.48
C GLY A 711 -33.94 -26.40 -31.60
N SER A 712 -34.30 -27.44 -30.85
CA SER A 712 -35.59 -28.13 -30.94
C SER A 712 -36.66 -27.47 -30.07
N LEU A 713 -36.88 -26.17 -30.26
CA LEU A 713 -37.75 -25.35 -29.41
C LEU A 713 -39.21 -25.84 -29.36
N ASP A 714 -39.76 -26.35 -30.47
CA ASP A 714 -41.12 -26.90 -30.51
C ASP A 714 -41.29 -28.12 -29.58
N VAL A 715 -40.24 -28.93 -29.46
CA VAL A 715 -40.24 -30.10 -28.58
C VAL A 715 -40.07 -29.65 -27.12
N ALA A 716 -39.20 -28.66 -26.87
CA ALA A 716 -39.03 -28.05 -25.55
C ALA A 716 -40.35 -27.42 -25.05
N TYR A 717 -41.04 -26.66 -25.91
CA TYR A 717 -42.35 -26.06 -25.61
C TYR A 717 -43.40 -27.12 -25.26
N ARG A 718 -43.50 -28.20 -26.05
CA ARG A 718 -44.45 -29.29 -25.79
C ARG A 718 -44.14 -30.01 -24.49
N LEU A 719 -42.86 -30.25 -24.19
CA LEU A 719 -42.43 -30.85 -22.92
C LEU A 719 -42.79 -29.94 -21.74
N ALA A 720 -42.48 -28.64 -21.82
CA ALA A 720 -42.82 -27.67 -20.78
C ALA A 720 -44.35 -27.57 -20.57
N SER A 721 -45.11 -27.48 -21.66
CA SER A 721 -46.57 -27.44 -21.63
C SER A 721 -47.18 -28.67 -20.96
N SER A 722 -46.63 -29.86 -21.24
CA SER A 722 -47.01 -31.10 -20.57
C SER A 722 -46.78 -31.04 -19.06
N ARG A 723 -45.65 -30.45 -18.61
CA ARG A 723 -45.38 -30.28 -17.17
C ARG A 723 -46.36 -29.34 -16.49
N TYR A 724 -46.70 -28.21 -17.10
CA TYR A 724 -47.74 -27.33 -16.53
C TYR A 724 -49.13 -27.98 -16.53
N ALA A 725 -49.45 -28.79 -17.54
CA ALA A 725 -50.69 -29.56 -17.55
C ALA A 725 -50.72 -30.61 -16.42
N MET A 726 -49.59 -31.27 -16.11
CA MET A 726 -49.47 -32.16 -14.94
C MET A 726 -49.72 -31.42 -13.62
N ALA A 727 -49.28 -30.16 -13.52
CA ALA A 727 -49.56 -29.27 -12.40
C ALA A 727 -50.98 -28.66 -12.39
N GLY A 728 -51.83 -29.00 -13.37
CA GLY A 728 -53.18 -28.46 -13.49
C GLY A 728 -53.25 -27.00 -13.95
N ALA A 729 -52.15 -26.44 -14.47
CA ALA A 729 -52.08 -25.06 -14.96
C ALA A 729 -52.42 -24.97 -16.45
N ARG A 730 -53.20 -23.93 -16.80
CA ARG A 730 -53.49 -23.56 -18.20
C ARG A 730 -52.55 -22.44 -18.62
N LEU A 731 -51.85 -22.64 -19.74
CA LEU A 731 -50.96 -21.65 -20.31
C LEU A 731 -51.74 -20.64 -21.17
N ALA A 732 -51.27 -19.39 -21.18
CA ALA A 732 -51.81 -18.35 -22.06
C ALA A 732 -51.43 -18.63 -23.52
N THR A 733 -52.33 -18.33 -24.45
CA THR A 733 -52.05 -18.35 -25.88
C THR A 733 -51.43 -17.03 -26.31
N LEU A 734 -50.28 -17.10 -26.97
CA LEU A 734 -49.53 -15.93 -27.43
C LEU A 734 -49.47 -15.91 -28.96
N ASN A 735 -49.78 -14.76 -29.55
CA ASN A 735 -49.60 -14.53 -31.00
C ASN A 735 -48.18 -14.04 -31.28
N ALA A 736 -47.17 -14.84 -30.91
CA ALA A 736 -45.76 -14.55 -31.17
C ALA A 736 -45.05 -15.84 -31.61
N PRO A 737 -44.14 -15.79 -32.60
CA PRO A 737 -43.34 -16.95 -32.96
C PRO A 737 -42.37 -17.29 -31.83
N PHE A 738 -42.35 -18.56 -31.41
CA PHE A 738 -41.37 -19.10 -30.47
C PHE A 738 -40.10 -19.49 -31.22
N ALA A 739 -39.27 -18.49 -31.52
CA ALA A 739 -37.99 -18.66 -32.18
C ALA A 739 -36.88 -17.97 -31.38
N THR A 740 -35.66 -18.50 -31.48
CA THR A 740 -34.43 -17.86 -30.99
C THR A 740 -33.40 -17.82 -32.10
N HIS A 741 -32.63 -16.73 -32.17
CA HIS A 741 -31.50 -16.62 -33.08
C HIS A 741 -30.25 -17.35 -32.55
N ASP A 742 -30.18 -17.55 -31.23
CA ASP A 742 -29.06 -18.17 -30.54
C ASP A 742 -29.58 -19.09 -29.41
N PRO A 743 -29.66 -20.41 -29.66
CA PRO A 743 -30.13 -21.36 -28.66
C PRO A 743 -29.23 -21.46 -27.41
N ASP A 744 -27.93 -21.21 -27.55
CA ASP A 744 -26.98 -21.23 -26.41
C ASP A 744 -27.26 -20.03 -25.49
N ARG A 745 -27.55 -18.84 -26.04
CA ARG A 745 -27.98 -17.67 -25.23
C ARG A 745 -29.30 -17.89 -24.54
N LEU A 746 -30.29 -18.48 -25.20
CA LEU A 746 -31.57 -18.79 -24.58
C LEU A 746 -31.40 -19.80 -23.43
N ALA A 747 -30.55 -20.81 -23.60
CA ALA A 747 -30.23 -21.76 -22.53
C ALA A 747 -29.53 -21.08 -21.35
N ALA A 748 -28.52 -20.25 -21.62
CA ALA A 748 -27.81 -19.49 -20.60
C ALA A 748 -28.73 -18.49 -19.87
N ALA A 749 -29.74 -17.93 -20.55
CA ALA A 749 -30.69 -16.99 -19.96
C ALA A 749 -31.47 -17.57 -18.77
N LEU A 750 -31.62 -18.89 -18.72
CA LEU A 750 -32.29 -19.61 -17.63
C LEU A 750 -31.55 -19.47 -16.28
N LEU A 751 -30.28 -19.08 -16.29
CA LEU A 751 -29.49 -18.80 -15.09
C LEU A 751 -29.75 -17.42 -14.46
N PHE A 752 -30.38 -16.49 -15.18
CA PHE A 752 -30.70 -15.15 -14.68
C PHE A 752 -32.13 -15.12 -14.14
N PRO A 753 -32.38 -15.29 -12.83
CA PRO A 753 -33.74 -15.22 -12.30
C PRO A 753 -34.37 -13.86 -12.59
N ILE A 754 -35.58 -13.88 -13.16
CA ILE A 754 -36.41 -12.69 -13.39
C ILE A 754 -37.36 -12.48 -12.20
#